data_AF-A0A0V0Y0Z8-F1
#
_entry.id   AF-A0A0V0Y0Z8-F1
#
_cell.length_a   1.000
_cell.length_b   1.000
_cell.length_c   1.000
_cell.angle_alpha   90.00
_cell.angle_beta   90.00
_cell.angle_gamma   90.00
#
_symmetry.space_group_name_H-M   'P 1'
#
loop_
_entity.id
_entity.type
_entity.pdbx_description
1 polymer ?
#
loop_
_entity_poly.entity_id
_entity_poly.type
_entity_poly.pdbx_seq_one_letter_code
_entity_poly.pdbx_strand_id
1 'polypeptide(L)'
;LSLLKIMGFVVPILNRDFDDIRQEVRARIKEEKWQRRLVLIIVSTALLLDNMLYMVIVPIIPDYLRRIGAYKVKYSYQLTNDTVGSENGTEYFVSKLHKVKEYESEDTSLGYLFASKAIIQLLVNPFSGALIDRIGYEIPMIIGLVIMFSSTAIFALGQSYGILFFARSLQGLGSAFADTSGLAMIANRFTEEAERSKALGIALAFISFGSLVAPPFGGVLYEFCGKPVPFLLLSFVCLLDGFMVFMVIHPKTQRAETGERIKGPTVFRLLLDPYIAICAGALVTANVSLAFLEPTISKWMTDTMPTVTEWQIGLVWLPPFLPHVLGVYVAVKLLKRYSQISWLLAAVGLGLEGISCFIVPFATTYTGLIIPLSILCFGISLVDTALLPLLGYLVDTRHASVYGSVYAIADISYSIAYAIGPVVAGTVVANLGFFSLNLIICLSNVLYAPALSFIRSVYSYKPFENDFDDNYKRDMSFNESEFYGSLENQHFDPKQPGHQYSYDQVLPKPPVPELKDTLEKYVKYAGVVTDCKSQLFQTERFVEHFYRTEGPQLQKRLEEIAEKSANWINQFWLKAMYLENRAPLPLYSNPGYAFESPNFHNNNKDALFKRELPSDYSTGLFGGSPMCMEQFWYLFSSYRHPRLGVDTLEHVDTNTEHITIYIMAIMKDGQIIDQDNLARQLATIKFMADKSVTSNQWPVGFITAVNRDKASLAYKILEKDPINRKSLEDIKRSAFVVCLDESLQSDNMMSKDYSASSSLSYMISTVNNRWFDKTFQFIFTEDGRCGVNYEHSVAEGMPMFKMVDHALNYTCHGKLTSTYETASLRRFKQGRVENLRSATPETLNWVKQMENENATMAVTGYGIDNHLWALKDISLQMCDIMPKIFSDEIFRELFTFRLSTSQIPWLPDNAAVGYGPVVDDGYGCAYKLSDSSIKFFISTLNISDKTNITEFHHTLKTTLDQFQIFLSSFQI
;
A
#
# COMPACT_ATOMS: atom_id res chain seq x y z
N LEU A 1 -18.26 18.69 -29.37
CA LEU A 1 -18.72 19.04 -28.01
C LEU A 1 -19.14 20.52 -27.85
N SER A 2 -18.61 21.46 -28.63
CA SER A 2 -18.95 22.90 -28.53
C SER A 2 -20.32 23.29 -29.13
N LEU A 3 -20.88 22.47 -30.03
CA LEU A 3 -22.18 22.68 -30.67
C LEU A 3 -23.39 22.32 -29.80
N LEU A 4 -23.21 21.47 -28.78
CA LEU A 4 -24.29 21.03 -27.88
C LEU A 4 -24.58 22.03 -26.74
N LYS A 5 -23.72 23.03 -26.53
CA LYS A 5 -23.87 24.04 -25.46
C LYS A 5 -24.91 25.11 -25.78
N ILE A 6 -25.36 25.21 -27.04
CA ILE A 6 -26.25 26.27 -27.52
C ILE A 6 -27.72 25.82 -27.53
N MET A 7 -27.99 24.51 -27.40
CA MET A 7 -29.35 23.96 -27.46
C MET A 7 -29.67 23.29 -26.13
N GLY A 8 -30.22 24.07 -25.17
CA GLY A 8 -30.70 23.57 -23.87
C GLY A 8 -31.77 22.49 -24.05
N PHE A 9 -31.33 21.23 -24.08
CA PHE A 9 -32.20 20.08 -24.27
C PHE A 9 -32.62 19.52 -22.91
N VAL A 10 -33.87 19.76 -22.54
CA VAL A 10 -34.51 19.14 -21.37
C VAL A 10 -34.91 17.70 -21.74
N VAL A 11 -34.47 16.70 -20.96
CA VAL A 11 -34.85 15.30 -21.18
C VAL A 11 -36.32 15.12 -20.78
N PRO A 12 -37.25 14.82 -21.72
CA PRO A 12 -38.70 14.89 -21.45
C PRO A 12 -39.20 13.88 -20.39
N ILE A 13 -38.42 12.84 -20.11
CA ILE A 13 -38.80 11.75 -19.19
C ILE A 13 -38.52 12.11 -17.72
N LEU A 14 -37.63 13.07 -17.45
CA LEU A 14 -37.17 13.38 -16.09
C LEU A 14 -37.39 14.84 -15.66
N ASN A 15 -37.86 15.71 -16.57
CA ASN A 15 -38.15 17.13 -16.33
C ASN A 15 -37.04 17.84 -15.53
N ARG A 16 -35.78 17.57 -15.89
CA ARG A 16 -34.56 18.11 -15.26
C ARG A 16 -33.54 18.51 -16.32
N ASP A 17 -32.74 19.52 -16.01
CA ASP A 17 -31.72 20.07 -16.91
C ASP A 17 -30.57 19.06 -17.11
N PHE A 18 -30.07 18.96 -18.35
CA PHE A 18 -29.07 17.96 -18.71
C PHE A 18 -27.74 18.19 -17.97
N ASP A 19 -27.39 19.45 -17.71
CA ASP A 19 -26.18 19.81 -16.99
C ASP A 19 -26.25 19.48 -15.49
N ASP A 20 -27.43 19.58 -14.87
CA ASP A 20 -27.66 19.18 -13.48
C ASP A 20 -27.55 17.65 -13.31
N ILE A 21 -28.16 16.89 -14.23
CA ILE A 21 -28.02 15.43 -14.26
C ILE A 21 -26.56 15.05 -14.47
N ARG A 22 -25.83 15.75 -15.34
CA ARG A 22 -24.42 15.49 -15.62
C ARG A 22 -23.52 15.79 -14.41
N GLN A 23 -23.79 16.85 -13.66
CA GLN A 23 -23.05 17.16 -12.43
C GLN A 23 -23.34 16.15 -11.33
N GLU A 24 -24.61 15.78 -11.12
CA GLU A 24 -25.00 14.76 -10.12
C GLU A 24 -24.39 13.40 -10.46
N VAL A 25 -24.45 12.98 -11.74
CA VAL A 25 -23.84 11.74 -12.20
C VAL A 25 -22.31 11.80 -12.02
N ARG A 26 -21.65 12.92 -12.32
CA ARG A 26 -20.21 13.08 -12.05
C ARG A 26 -19.87 13.08 -10.57
N ALA A 27 -20.71 13.65 -9.72
CA ALA A 27 -20.53 13.66 -8.27
C ALA A 27 -20.65 12.23 -7.72
N ARG A 28 -21.66 11.47 -8.15
CA ARG A 28 -21.82 10.05 -7.78
C ARG A 28 -20.74 9.14 -8.34
N ILE A 29 -20.28 9.39 -9.57
CA ILE A 29 -19.15 8.65 -10.16
C ILE A 29 -17.85 8.88 -9.37
N LYS A 30 -17.71 10.02 -8.66
CA LYS A 30 -16.54 10.27 -7.80
C LYS A 30 -16.64 9.61 -6.42
N GLU A 31 -17.80 9.09 -6.01
CA GLU A 31 -17.92 8.35 -4.75
C GLU A 31 -17.24 6.99 -4.85
N GLU A 32 -16.31 6.71 -3.92
CA GLU A 32 -15.49 5.50 -3.93
C GLU A 32 -16.31 4.19 -3.94
N LYS A 33 -17.41 4.15 -3.18
CA LYS A 33 -18.32 2.99 -3.15
C LYS A 33 -18.98 2.73 -4.50
N TRP A 34 -19.34 3.79 -5.22
CA TRP A 34 -19.93 3.68 -6.56
C TRP A 34 -18.89 3.22 -7.58
N GLN A 35 -17.66 3.71 -7.49
CA GLN A 35 -16.57 3.26 -8.36
C GLN A 35 -16.23 1.79 -8.17
N ARG A 36 -16.10 1.30 -6.92
CA ARG A 36 -15.86 -0.12 -6.65
C ARG A 36 -16.96 -1.02 -7.24
N ARG A 37 -18.22 -0.57 -7.15
CA ARG A 37 -19.38 -1.28 -7.76
C ARG A 37 -19.34 -1.25 -9.28
N LEU A 38 -19.04 -0.10 -9.89
CA LEU A 38 -18.92 0.03 -11.34
C LEU A 38 -17.78 -0.86 -11.89
N VAL A 39 -16.61 -0.85 -11.24
CA VAL A 39 -15.49 -1.73 -11.56
C VAL A 39 -15.92 -3.19 -11.52
N LEU A 40 -16.60 -3.62 -10.46
CA LEU A 40 -17.08 -4.99 -10.35
C LEU A 40 -18.05 -5.36 -11.48
N ILE A 41 -18.98 -4.47 -11.83
CA ILE A 41 -19.95 -4.70 -12.94
C ILE A 41 -19.22 -4.82 -14.27
N ILE A 42 -18.31 -3.91 -14.56
CA ILE A 42 -17.53 -3.87 -15.80
C ILE A 42 -16.70 -5.15 -15.95
N VAL A 43 -15.91 -5.48 -14.94
CA VAL A 43 -15.05 -6.68 -14.98
C VAL A 43 -15.88 -7.96 -15.05
N SER A 44 -16.98 -8.05 -14.30
CA SER A 44 -17.87 -9.22 -14.37
C SER A 44 -18.51 -9.37 -15.75
N THR A 45 -18.83 -8.25 -16.42
CA THR A 45 -19.40 -8.25 -17.77
C THR A 45 -18.36 -8.66 -18.80
N ALA A 46 -17.14 -8.13 -18.73
CA ALA A 46 -16.04 -8.53 -19.61
C ALA A 46 -15.74 -10.04 -19.52
N LEU A 47 -15.58 -10.56 -18.30
CA LEU A 47 -15.30 -11.98 -18.05
C LEU A 47 -16.47 -12.88 -18.47
N LEU A 48 -17.71 -12.44 -18.25
CA LEU A 48 -18.91 -13.11 -18.76
C LEU A 48 -18.85 -13.24 -20.29
N LEU A 49 -18.57 -12.14 -20.98
CA LEU A 49 -18.56 -12.08 -22.44
C LEU A 49 -17.47 -12.96 -23.04
N ASP A 50 -16.27 -12.96 -22.46
CA ASP A 50 -15.17 -13.78 -22.97
C ASP A 50 -15.47 -15.28 -22.88
N ASN A 51 -16.05 -15.71 -21.75
CA ASN A 51 -16.47 -17.10 -21.55
C ASN A 51 -17.70 -17.45 -22.38
N MET A 52 -18.63 -16.52 -22.58
CA MET A 52 -19.73 -16.72 -23.52
C MET A 52 -19.22 -16.92 -24.96
N LEU A 53 -18.27 -16.10 -25.40
CA LEU A 53 -17.67 -16.20 -26.73
C LEU A 53 -16.89 -17.50 -26.92
N TYR A 54 -16.30 -18.04 -25.85
CA TYR A 54 -15.66 -19.36 -25.89
C TYR A 54 -16.69 -20.47 -26.16
N MET A 55 -17.79 -20.53 -25.40
CA MET A 55 -18.74 -21.65 -25.46
C MET A 55 -19.81 -21.54 -26.56
N VAL A 56 -20.17 -20.33 -27.01
CA VAL A 56 -21.29 -20.12 -27.95
C VAL A 56 -21.06 -20.75 -29.32
N ILE A 57 -19.81 -21.03 -29.68
CA ILE A 57 -19.44 -21.64 -30.96
C ILE A 57 -19.63 -23.14 -31.03
N VAL A 58 -19.61 -23.84 -29.89
CA VAL A 58 -19.67 -25.30 -29.83
C VAL A 58 -20.88 -25.83 -30.61
N PRO A 59 -22.12 -25.31 -30.43
CA PRO A 59 -23.27 -25.76 -31.21
C PRO A 59 -23.35 -25.20 -32.64
N ILE A 60 -22.63 -24.11 -32.96
CA ILE A 60 -22.81 -23.38 -34.22
C ILE A 60 -21.82 -23.84 -35.31
N ILE A 61 -20.54 -23.95 -34.96
CA ILE A 61 -19.46 -24.02 -35.94
C ILE A 61 -19.36 -25.36 -36.67
N PRO A 62 -19.48 -26.53 -36.02
CA PRO A 62 -19.46 -27.81 -36.73
C PRO A 62 -20.51 -27.88 -37.84
N ASP A 63 -21.76 -27.48 -37.54
CA ASP A 63 -22.84 -27.44 -38.53
C ASP A 63 -22.58 -26.39 -39.63
N TYR A 64 -22.14 -25.19 -39.25
CA TYR A 64 -21.86 -24.13 -40.22
C TYR A 64 -20.74 -24.50 -41.20
N LEU A 65 -19.64 -25.10 -40.74
CA LEU A 65 -18.51 -25.51 -41.58
C LEU A 65 -18.90 -26.63 -42.56
N ARG A 66 -19.79 -27.54 -42.15
CA ARG A 66 -20.39 -28.54 -43.04
C ARG A 66 -21.26 -27.88 -44.12
N ARG A 67 -22.08 -26.88 -43.75
CA ARG A 67 -22.96 -26.16 -44.70
C ARG A 67 -22.21 -25.37 -45.75
N ILE A 68 -21.10 -24.72 -45.39
CA ILE A 68 -20.27 -23.96 -46.36
C ILE A 68 -19.33 -24.84 -47.18
N GLY A 69 -19.33 -26.17 -46.97
CA GLY A 69 -18.50 -27.11 -47.71
C GLY A 69 -17.00 -27.03 -47.39
N ALA A 70 -16.63 -26.75 -46.14
CA ALA A 70 -15.24 -26.58 -45.73
C ALA A 70 -14.41 -27.89 -45.74
N TYR A 71 -15.06 -29.06 -45.73
CA TYR A 71 -14.41 -30.37 -45.61
C TYR A 71 -14.54 -31.21 -46.88
N LYS A 72 -13.57 -32.10 -47.10
CA LYS A 72 -13.68 -33.16 -48.12
C LYS A 72 -14.59 -34.27 -47.61
N VAL A 73 -15.58 -34.66 -48.42
CA VAL A 73 -16.58 -35.67 -48.06
C VAL A 73 -16.19 -37.02 -48.64
N LYS A 74 -16.08 -38.03 -47.78
CA LYS A 74 -15.96 -39.45 -48.15
C LYS A 74 -17.28 -40.15 -47.83
N TYR A 75 -17.69 -41.08 -48.69
CA TYR A 75 -18.90 -41.87 -48.46
C TYR A 75 -18.50 -43.28 -48.04
N SER A 76 -18.89 -43.69 -46.83
CA SER A 76 -18.79 -45.07 -46.37
C SER A 76 -20.17 -45.73 -46.44
N TYR A 77 -20.20 -47.06 -46.56
CA TYR A 77 -21.44 -47.84 -46.61
C TYR A 77 -21.48 -48.74 -45.39
N GLN A 78 -22.48 -48.54 -44.52
CA GLN A 78 -22.70 -49.37 -43.35
C GLN A 78 -23.89 -50.31 -43.62
N LEU A 79 -23.74 -51.59 -43.28
CA LEU A 79 -24.80 -52.58 -43.43
C LEU A 79 -25.60 -52.66 -42.12
N THR A 80 -26.83 -52.17 -42.12
CA THR A 80 -27.74 -52.24 -40.97
C THR A 80 -28.79 -53.31 -41.19
N ASN A 81 -28.93 -54.25 -40.26
CA ASN A 81 -29.97 -55.29 -40.31
C ASN A 81 -31.24 -54.75 -39.65
N ASP A 82 -32.23 -54.36 -40.46
CA ASP A 82 -33.55 -53.96 -39.98
C ASP A 82 -34.47 -55.19 -39.92
N THR A 83 -35.23 -55.34 -38.84
CA THR A 83 -36.37 -56.28 -38.78
C THR A 83 -37.61 -55.56 -39.30
N VAL A 84 -38.19 -56.08 -40.39
CA VAL A 84 -39.46 -55.57 -40.91
C VAL A 84 -40.53 -56.62 -40.68
N GLY A 85 -41.54 -56.29 -39.86
CA GLY A 85 -42.69 -57.15 -39.60
C GLY A 85 -43.70 -57.07 -40.74
N SER A 86 -44.13 -58.23 -41.25
CA SER A 86 -45.29 -58.34 -42.14
C SER A 86 -46.58 -58.48 -41.33
N GLU A 87 -47.73 -58.03 -41.84
CA GLU A 87 -49.05 -58.11 -41.18
C GLU A 87 -49.47 -59.53 -40.78
N ASN A 88 -48.79 -60.57 -41.30
CA ASN A 88 -49.00 -61.98 -40.94
C ASN A 88 -48.08 -62.52 -39.83
N GLY A 89 -47.29 -61.67 -39.15
CA GLY A 89 -46.48 -62.06 -38.00
C GLY A 89 -45.17 -62.79 -38.31
N THR A 90 -44.74 -62.85 -39.58
CA THR A 90 -43.39 -63.29 -39.96
C THR A 90 -42.44 -62.09 -40.05
N GLU A 91 -41.37 -62.13 -39.24
CA GLU A 91 -40.27 -61.17 -39.28
C GLU A 91 -39.23 -61.61 -40.32
N TYR A 92 -38.92 -60.73 -41.27
CA TYR A 92 -37.82 -60.94 -42.21
C TYR A 92 -36.69 -59.94 -41.90
N PHE A 93 -35.46 -60.44 -41.86
CA PHE A 93 -34.26 -59.62 -41.70
C PHE A 93 -33.90 -59.00 -43.05
N VAL A 94 -33.94 -57.67 -43.13
CA VAL A 94 -33.53 -56.92 -44.33
C VAL A 94 -32.26 -56.15 -44.01
N SER A 95 -31.15 -56.55 -44.63
CA SER A 95 -29.90 -55.78 -44.58
C SER A 95 -30.00 -54.57 -45.51
N LYS A 96 -30.19 -53.37 -44.95
CA LYS A 96 -30.14 -52.11 -45.71
C LYS A 96 -28.71 -51.56 -45.71
N LEU A 97 -28.26 -51.13 -46.88
CA LEU A 97 -26.99 -50.44 -47.05
C LEU A 97 -27.20 -48.94 -46.79
N HIS A 98 -26.83 -48.45 -45.62
CA HIS A 98 -26.85 -47.03 -45.28
C HIS A 98 -25.61 -46.32 -45.81
N LYS A 99 -25.81 -45.28 -46.63
CA LYS A 99 -24.74 -44.40 -47.10
C LYS A 99 -24.42 -43.37 -46.00
N VAL A 100 -23.30 -43.54 -45.32
CA VAL A 100 -22.83 -42.64 -44.27
C VAL A 100 -21.87 -41.60 -44.88
N LYS A 101 -22.09 -40.32 -44.56
CA LYS A 101 -21.21 -39.22 -44.97
C LYS A 101 -20.15 -39.02 -43.89
N GLU A 102 -18.89 -39.25 -44.22
CA GLU A 102 -17.74 -38.97 -43.35
C GLU A 102 -17.01 -37.72 -43.85
N TYR A 103 -16.74 -36.78 -42.95
CA TYR A 103 -15.97 -35.57 -43.24
C TYR A 103 -14.51 -35.79 -42.87
N GLU A 104 -13.61 -35.71 -43.85
CA GLU A 104 -12.19 -35.95 -43.64
C GLU A 104 -11.56 -34.77 -42.86
N SER A 105 -10.79 -35.07 -41.80
CA SER A 105 -10.08 -34.10 -40.95
C SER A 105 -10.95 -33.08 -40.19
N GLU A 106 -12.25 -33.35 -40.01
CA GLU A 106 -13.18 -32.49 -39.28
C GLU A 106 -12.73 -32.25 -37.83
N ASP A 107 -12.54 -33.32 -37.06
CA ASP A 107 -12.15 -33.28 -35.63
C ASP A 107 -10.85 -32.50 -35.41
N THR A 108 -9.86 -32.71 -36.30
CA THR A 108 -8.57 -32.03 -36.23
C THR A 108 -8.69 -30.54 -36.52
N SER A 109 -9.46 -30.16 -37.55
CA SER A 109 -9.65 -28.76 -37.93
C SER A 109 -10.46 -27.98 -36.89
N LEU A 110 -11.49 -28.60 -36.32
CA LEU A 110 -12.27 -28.03 -35.21
C LEU A 110 -11.41 -27.86 -33.97
N GLY A 111 -10.60 -28.87 -33.62
CA GLY A 111 -9.66 -28.81 -32.50
C GLY A 111 -8.68 -27.64 -32.60
N TYR A 112 -8.07 -27.43 -33.78
CA TYR A 112 -7.18 -26.27 -34.00
C TYR A 112 -7.93 -24.93 -33.95
N LEU A 113 -9.14 -24.86 -34.50
CA LEU A 113 -9.96 -23.65 -34.46
C LEU A 113 -10.31 -23.26 -33.02
N PHE A 114 -10.71 -24.22 -32.18
CA PHE A 114 -11.04 -23.99 -30.78
C PHE A 114 -9.81 -23.63 -29.94
N ALA A 115 -8.68 -24.33 -30.14
CA ALA A 115 -7.44 -24.06 -29.42
C ALA A 115 -6.75 -22.74 -29.83
N SER A 116 -7.03 -22.22 -31.03
CA SER A 116 -6.36 -21.02 -31.56
C SER A 116 -6.49 -19.77 -30.68
N LYS A 117 -7.62 -19.61 -29.96
CA LYS A 117 -7.82 -18.53 -28.97
C LYS A 117 -6.82 -18.66 -27.83
N ALA A 118 -6.81 -19.83 -27.17
CA ALA A 118 -5.99 -20.11 -26.00
C ALA A 118 -4.48 -20.07 -26.32
N ILE A 119 -4.07 -20.52 -27.51
CA ILE A 119 -2.67 -20.47 -27.96
C ILE A 119 -2.18 -19.02 -28.06
N ILE A 120 -2.97 -18.13 -28.68
CA ILE A 120 -2.59 -16.71 -28.79
C ILE A 120 -2.59 -16.04 -27.41
N GLN A 121 -3.60 -16.32 -26.58
CA GLN A 121 -3.68 -15.81 -25.23
C GLN A 121 -2.46 -16.21 -24.39
N LEU A 122 -2.05 -17.48 -24.46
CA LEU A 122 -0.83 -18.00 -23.82
C LEU A 122 0.44 -17.24 -24.24
N LEU A 123 0.59 -16.93 -25.53
CA LEU A 123 1.76 -16.21 -26.05
C LEU A 123 1.77 -14.73 -25.66
N VAL A 124 0.59 -14.11 -25.55
CA VAL A 124 0.44 -12.66 -25.28
C VAL A 124 0.50 -12.36 -23.79
N ASN A 125 -0.01 -13.24 -22.93
CA ASN A 125 -0.17 -12.98 -21.49
C ASN A 125 1.10 -12.45 -20.78
N PRO A 126 2.32 -13.00 -21.00
CA PRO A 126 3.54 -12.47 -20.39
C PRO A 126 3.81 -11.00 -20.74
N PHE A 127 3.46 -10.59 -21.96
CA PHE A 127 3.61 -9.21 -22.42
C PHE A 127 2.49 -8.32 -21.88
N SER A 128 1.25 -8.83 -21.87
CA SER A 128 0.09 -8.09 -21.36
C SER A 128 0.24 -7.75 -19.88
N GLY A 129 0.64 -8.70 -19.02
CA GLY A 129 0.86 -8.46 -17.59
C GLY A 129 1.91 -7.37 -17.36
N ALA A 130 3.07 -7.48 -18.02
CA ALA A 130 4.13 -6.48 -17.93
C ALA A 130 3.72 -5.10 -18.47
N LEU A 131 2.81 -5.05 -19.45
CA LEU A 131 2.30 -3.79 -20.00
C LEU A 131 1.27 -3.15 -19.07
N ILE A 132 0.37 -3.95 -18.50
CA ILE A 132 -0.67 -3.54 -17.55
C ILE A 132 -0.04 -2.90 -16.32
N ASP A 133 0.99 -3.53 -15.76
CA ASP A 133 1.71 -2.99 -14.61
C ASP A 133 2.43 -1.67 -14.90
N ARG A 134 2.73 -1.36 -16.18
CA ARG A 134 3.40 -0.13 -16.60
C ARG A 134 2.46 1.02 -16.99
N ILE A 135 1.35 0.70 -17.64
CA ILE A 135 0.44 1.70 -18.24
C ILE A 135 -0.80 1.95 -17.38
N GLY A 136 -1.07 1.06 -16.41
CA GLY A 136 -2.31 1.02 -15.63
C GLY A 136 -3.30 0.00 -16.18
N TYR A 137 -4.39 -0.25 -15.44
CA TYR A 137 -5.33 -1.33 -15.73
C TYR A 137 -6.42 -0.92 -16.73
N GLU A 138 -6.80 0.36 -16.75
CA GLU A 138 -7.97 0.83 -17.49
C GLU A 138 -7.73 0.88 -19.00
N ILE A 139 -6.56 1.34 -19.46
CA ILE A 139 -6.24 1.48 -20.89
C ILE A 139 -6.12 0.10 -21.58
N PRO A 140 -5.34 -0.87 -21.05
CA PRO A 140 -5.26 -2.19 -21.64
C PRO A 140 -6.61 -2.91 -21.66
N MET A 141 -7.46 -2.73 -20.65
CA MET A 141 -8.82 -3.28 -20.66
C MET A 141 -9.65 -2.77 -21.86
N ILE A 142 -9.57 -1.47 -22.17
CA ILE A 142 -10.26 -0.89 -23.35
C ILE A 142 -9.70 -1.49 -24.65
N ILE A 143 -8.38 -1.61 -24.75
CA ILE A 143 -7.72 -2.23 -25.92
C ILE A 143 -8.26 -3.66 -26.09
N GLY A 144 -8.32 -4.44 -25.00
CA GLY A 144 -8.86 -5.79 -24.99
C GLY A 144 -10.31 -5.84 -25.48
N LEU A 145 -11.20 -5.03 -24.90
CA LEU A 145 -12.62 -4.98 -25.27
C LEU A 145 -12.86 -4.53 -26.70
N VAL A 146 -12.07 -3.57 -27.23
CA VAL A 146 -12.16 -3.13 -28.63
C VAL A 146 -11.70 -4.24 -29.59
N ILE A 147 -10.64 -4.97 -29.25
CA ILE A 147 -10.17 -6.12 -30.03
C ILE A 147 -11.22 -7.24 -29.98
N MET A 148 -11.80 -7.54 -28.82
CA MET A 148 -12.88 -8.52 -28.66
C MET A 148 -14.13 -8.13 -29.47
N PHE A 149 -14.54 -6.86 -29.44
CA PHE A 149 -15.64 -6.34 -30.26
C PHE A 149 -15.38 -6.55 -31.75
N SER A 150 -14.22 -6.10 -32.23
CA SER A 150 -13.86 -6.13 -33.65
C SER A 150 -13.72 -7.56 -34.15
N SER A 151 -13.04 -8.43 -33.39
CA SER A 151 -12.86 -9.84 -33.73
C SER A 151 -14.17 -10.61 -33.73
N THR A 152 -15.08 -10.33 -32.79
CA THR A 152 -16.41 -10.96 -32.74
C THR A 152 -17.30 -10.51 -33.90
N ALA A 153 -17.22 -9.24 -34.31
CA ALA A 153 -17.92 -8.76 -35.51
C ALA A 153 -17.37 -9.40 -36.80
N ILE A 154 -16.05 -9.55 -36.92
CA ILE A 154 -15.41 -10.29 -38.03
C ILE A 154 -15.86 -11.76 -38.00
N PHE A 155 -15.94 -12.37 -36.81
CA PHE A 155 -16.40 -13.75 -36.65
C PHE A 155 -17.87 -13.91 -37.08
N ALA A 156 -18.73 -12.92 -36.78
CA ALA A 156 -20.14 -12.92 -37.20
C ALA A 156 -20.27 -12.93 -38.74
N LEU A 157 -19.49 -12.10 -39.42
CA LEU A 157 -19.56 -11.92 -40.87
C LEU A 157 -18.70 -12.92 -41.68
N GLY A 158 -17.78 -13.63 -41.02
CA GLY A 158 -16.83 -14.54 -41.67
C GLY A 158 -17.49 -15.76 -42.34
N GLN A 159 -17.17 -15.98 -43.62
CA GLN A 159 -17.72 -17.09 -44.43
C GLN A 159 -16.70 -18.16 -44.82
N SER A 160 -15.46 -18.06 -44.31
CA SER A 160 -14.38 -19.01 -44.61
C SER A 160 -13.70 -19.47 -43.33
N TYR A 161 -13.22 -20.71 -43.31
CA TYR A 161 -12.44 -21.27 -42.20
C TYR A 161 -11.27 -20.35 -41.80
N GLY A 162 -10.53 -19.81 -42.77
CA GLY A 162 -9.39 -18.93 -42.49
C GLY A 162 -9.78 -17.63 -41.79
N ILE A 163 -10.93 -17.03 -42.15
CA ILE A 163 -11.44 -15.81 -41.50
C ILE A 163 -11.91 -16.12 -40.08
N LEU A 164 -12.60 -17.26 -39.89
CA LEU A 164 -13.05 -17.70 -38.57
C LEU A 164 -11.86 -18.00 -37.65
N PHE A 165 -10.83 -18.65 -38.19
CA PHE A 165 -9.58 -18.92 -37.48
C PHE A 165 -8.87 -17.62 -37.07
N PHE A 166 -8.68 -16.70 -38.01
CA PHE A 166 -8.07 -15.39 -37.73
C PHE A 166 -8.85 -14.61 -36.66
N ALA A 167 -10.18 -14.57 -36.77
CA ALA A 167 -11.02 -13.91 -35.79
C ALA A 167 -10.94 -14.58 -34.40
N ARG A 168 -10.83 -15.91 -34.31
CA ARG A 168 -10.60 -16.62 -33.04
C ARG A 168 -9.25 -16.32 -32.42
N SER A 169 -8.19 -16.33 -33.23
CA SER A 169 -6.86 -15.93 -32.78
C SER A 169 -6.87 -14.49 -32.24
N LEU A 170 -7.57 -13.58 -32.92
CA LEU A 170 -7.69 -12.18 -32.49
C LEU A 170 -8.51 -12.02 -31.20
N GLN A 171 -9.52 -12.86 -30.97
CA GLN A 171 -10.24 -12.90 -29.68
C GLN A 171 -9.31 -13.28 -28.52
N GLY A 172 -8.35 -14.19 -28.74
CA GLY A 172 -7.34 -14.56 -27.73
C GLY A 172 -6.44 -13.38 -27.33
N LEU A 173 -6.06 -12.54 -28.31
CA LEU A 173 -5.34 -11.29 -28.04
C LEU A 173 -6.17 -10.30 -27.22
N GLY A 174 -7.46 -10.17 -27.53
CA GLY A 174 -8.37 -9.29 -26.79
C GLY A 174 -8.60 -9.74 -25.35
N SER A 175 -8.85 -11.03 -25.15
CA SER A 175 -9.05 -11.68 -23.85
C SER A 175 -7.82 -11.54 -22.94
N ALA A 176 -6.61 -11.75 -23.47
CA ALA A 176 -5.36 -11.52 -22.73
C ALA A 176 -5.26 -10.13 -22.08
N PHE A 177 -5.74 -9.09 -22.76
CA PHE A 177 -5.75 -7.75 -22.19
C PHE A 177 -6.97 -7.47 -21.31
N ALA A 178 -8.16 -7.96 -21.69
CA ALA A 178 -9.39 -7.71 -20.94
C ALA A 178 -9.42 -8.44 -19.58
N ASP A 179 -9.11 -9.73 -19.58
CA ASP A 179 -9.26 -10.60 -18.40
C ASP A 179 -8.18 -10.31 -17.36
N THR A 180 -6.91 -10.28 -17.78
CA THR A 180 -5.78 -9.93 -16.91
C THR A 180 -5.95 -8.54 -16.30
N SER A 181 -6.37 -7.54 -17.10
CA SER A 181 -6.61 -6.19 -16.59
C SER A 181 -7.79 -6.12 -15.64
N GLY A 182 -8.87 -6.86 -15.94
CA GLY A 182 -10.07 -6.88 -15.13
C GLY A 182 -9.83 -7.47 -13.74
N LEU A 183 -9.20 -8.65 -13.66
CA LEU A 183 -8.84 -9.29 -12.40
C LEU A 183 -7.86 -8.43 -11.58
N ALA A 184 -6.83 -7.87 -12.24
CA ALA A 184 -5.88 -6.97 -11.59
C ALA A 184 -6.55 -5.67 -11.11
N MET A 185 -7.54 -5.14 -11.83
CA MET A 185 -8.30 -3.96 -11.44
C MET A 185 -9.17 -4.23 -10.21
N ILE A 186 -9.80 -5.41 -10.10
CA ILE A 186 -10.49 -5.83 -8.87
C ILE A 186 -9.49 -5.92 -7.71
N ALA A 187 -8.37 -6.62 -7.89
CA ALA A 187 -7.39 -6.80 -6.83
C ALA A 187 -6.79 -5.49 -6.32
N ASN A 188 -6.58 -4.51 -7.22
CA ASN A 188 -6.07 -3.19 -6.87
C ASN A 188 -7.13 -2.28 -6.21
N ARG A 189 -8.43 -2.42 -6.55
CA ARG A 189 -9.51 -1.58 -6.01
C ARG A 189 -10.11 -2.10 -4.71
N PHE A 190 -10.03 -3.42 -4.47
CA PHE A 190 -10.46 -4.07 -3.24
C PHE A 190 -9.23 -4.53 -2.46
N THR A 191 -8.74 -3.69 -1.56
CA THR A 191 -7.49 -3.91 -0.82
C THR A 191 -7.63 -4.88 0.35
N GLU A 192 -8.79 -4.92 1.01
CA GLU A 192 -9.07 -5.86 2.09
C GLU A 192 -9.22 -7.29 1.56
N GLU A 193 -8.53 -8.26 2.16
CA GLU A 193 -8.51 -9.66 1.70
C GLU A 193 -9.92 -10.28 1.61
N ALA A 194 -10.78 -9.99 2.58
CA ALA A 194 -12.15 -10.49 2.62
C ALA A 194 -13.04 -9.84 1.54
N GLU A 195 -12.90 -8.54 1.30
CA GLU A 195 -13.63 -7.85 0.23
C GLU A 195 -13.12 -8.28 -1.15
N ARG A 196 -11.80 -8.42 -1.30
CA ARG A 196 -11.14 -8.90 -2.53
C ARG A 196 -11.60 -10.29 -2.90
N SER A 197 -11.57 -11.23 -1.94
CA SER A 197 -12.02 -12.60 -2.15
C SER A 197 -13.50 -12.66 -2.52
N LYS A 198 -14.34 -11.80 -1.92
CA LYS A 198 -15.75 -11.69 -2.28
C LYS A 198 -15.95 -11.12 -3.69
N ALA A 199 -15.23 -10.06 -4.05
CA ALA A 199 -15.33 -9.44 -5.37
C ALA A 199 -14.84 -10.36 -6.49
N LEU A 200 -13.70 -11.03 -6.29
CA LEU A 200 -13.19 -12.06 -7.20
C LEU A 200 -14.14 -13.26 -7.30
N GLY A 201 -14.71 -13.72 -6.18
CA GLY A 201 -15.72 -14.78 -6.19
C GLY A 201 -16.98 -14.43 -6.97
N ILE A 202 -17.45 -13.17 -6.91
CA ILE A 202 -18.56 -12.70 -7.75
C ILE A 202 -18.15 -12.73 -9.23
N ALA A 203 -16.98 -12.20 -9.58
CA ALA A 203 -16.48 -12.19 -10.96
C ALA A 203 -16.34 -13.62 -11.53
N LEU A 204 -15.83 -14.57 -10.73
CA LEU A 204 -15.74 -15.99 -11.08
C LEU A 204 -17.12 -16.64 -11.30
N ALA A 205 -18.14 -16.27 -10.52
CA ALA A 205 -19.49 -16.78 -10.76
C ALA A 205 -20.03 -16.33 -12.14
N PHE A 206 -19.66 -15.12 -12.60
CA PHE A 206 -20.02 -14.63 -13.94
C PHE A 206 -19.27 -15.36 -15.06
N ILE A 207 -18.01 -15.75 -14.86
CA ILE A 207 -17.27 -16.64 -15.78
C ILE A 207 -18.07 -17.93 -16.01
N SER A 208 -18.46 -18.60 -14.93
CA SER A 208 -19.22 -19.85 -14.99
C SER A 208 -20.60 -19.65 -15.62
N PHE A 209 -21.26 -18.54 -15.30
CA PHE A 209 -22.57 -18.20 -15.88
C PHE A 209 -22.48 -17.99 -17.39
N GLY A 210 -21.40 -17.38 -17.88
CA GLY A 210 -21.15 -17.20 -19.30
C GLY A 210 -21.01 -18.53 -20.03
N SER A 211 -20.21 -19.44 -19.49
CA SER A 211 -20.05 -20.77 -20.06
C SER A 211 -21.35 -21.59 -20.08
N LEU A 212 -22.22 -21.40 -19.08
CA LEU A 212 -23.53 -22.06 -18.99
C LEU A 212 -24.52 -21.56 -20.03
N VAL A 213 -24.71 -20.24 -20.10
CA VAL A 213 -25.77 -19.64 -20.92
C VAL A 213 -25.40 -19.72 -22.40
N ALA A 214 -24.12 -19.78 -22.72
CA ALA A 214 -23.63 -19.67 -24.08
C ALA A 214 -24.07 -20.78 -25.05
N PRO A 215 -24.02 -22.09 -24.73
CA PRO A 215 -24.49 -23.12 -25.68
C PRO A 215 -26.00 -23.03 -25.96
N PRO A 216 -26.90 -22.89 -24.97
CA PRO A 216 -28.32 -22.65 -25.22
C PRO A 216 -28.58 -21.33 -25.97
N PHE A 217 -27.90 -20.25 -25.58
CA PHE A 217 -28.00 -18.94 -26.23
C PHE A 217 -27.58 -19.02 -27.71
N GLY A 218 -26.45 -19.66 -27.98
CA GLY A 218 -25.89 -19.83 -29.32
C GLY A 218 -26.76 -20.73 -30.19
N GLY A 219 -27.16 -21.90 -29.66
CA GLY A 219 -27.96 -22.88 -30.40
C GLY A 219 -29.32 -22.33 -30.81
N VAL A 220 -30.08 -21.76 -29.87
CA VAL A 220 -31.42 -21.20 -30.13
C VAL A 220 -31.34 -20.04 -31.13
N LEU A 221 -30.45 -19.07 -30.90
CA LEU A 221 -30.33 -17.92 -31.80
C LEU A 221 -29.81 -18.31 -33.18
N TYR A 222 -28.94 -19.32 -33.28
CA TYR A 222 -28.46 -19.83 -34.54
C TYR A 222 -29.58 -20.52 -35.35
N GLU A 223 -30.42 -21.32 -34.69
CA GLU A 223 -31.53 -22.02 -35.33
C GLU A 223 -32.58 -21.05 -35.89
N PHE A 224 -32.97 -20.04 -35.11
CA PHE A 224 -34.02 -19.09 -35.51
C PHE A 224 -33.54 -17.92 -36.37
N CYS A 225 -32.32 -17.42 -36.13
CA CYS A 225 -31.85 -16.15 -36.69
C CYS A 225 -30.55 -16.27 -37.50
N GLY A 226 -29.94 -17.47 -37.56
CA GLY A 226 -28.70 -17.73 -38.28
C GLY A 226 -27.43 -17.28 -37.55
N LYS A 227 -26.26 -17.64 -38.10
CA LYS A 227 -24.94 -17.44 -37.47
C LYS A 227 -24.65 -16.00 -37.01
N PRO A 228 -24.91 -14.93 -37.81
CA PRO A 228 -24.41 -13.59 -37.45
C PRO A 228 -25.03 -13.01 -36.18
N VAL A 229 -26.28 -13.35 -35.86
CA VAL A 229 -27.06 -12.70 -34.79
C VAL A 229 -26.48 -12.93 -33.38
N PRO A 230 -26.18 -14.18 -32.95
CA PRO A 230 -25.57 -14.41 -31.63
C PRO A 230 -24.28 -13.60 -31.42
N PHE A 231 -23.41 -13.55 -32.43
CA PHE A 231 -22.12 -12.85 -32.34
C PHE A 231 -22.27 -11.33 -32.39
N LEU A 232 -23.20 -10.80 -33.20
CA LEU A 232 -23.46 -9.35 -33.23
C LEU A 232 -24.03 -8.85 -31.90
N LEU A 233 -24.94 -9.61 -31.28
CA LEU A 233 -25.46 -9.30 -29.95
C LEU A 233 -24.33 -9.25 -28.91
N LEU A 234 -23.46 -10.27 -28.87
CA LEU A 234 -22.31 -10.28 -27.96
C LEU A 234 -21.34 -9.12 -28.24
N SER A 235 -21.08 -8.81 -29.50
CA SER A 235 -20.23 -7.67 -29.87
C SER A 235 -20.82 -6.33 -29.38
N PHE A 236 -22.14 -6.16 -29.44
CA PHE A 236 -22.79 -4.95 -28.95
C PHE A 236 -22.65 -4.80 -27.43
N VAL A 237 -22.76 -5.91 -26.67
CA VAL A 237 -22.52 -5.88 -25.22
C VAL A 237 -21.04 -5.56 -24.92
N CYS A 238 -20.08 -6.12 -25.66
CA CYS A 238 -18.65 -5.75 -25.53
C CYS A 238 -18.42 -4.25 -25.76
N LEU A 239 -19.11 -3.66 -26.74
CA LEU A 239 -19.01 -2.23 -27.03
C LEU A 239 -19.57 -1.38 -25.89
N LEU A 240 -20.72 -1.75 -25.35
CA LEU A 240 -21.33 -1.07 -24.19
C LEU A 240 -20.42 -1.15 -22.95
N ASP A 241 -19.82 -2.30 -22.69
CA ASP A 241 -18.88 -2.49 -21.58
C ASP A 241 -17.63 -1.62 -21.76
N GLY A 242 -17.09 -1.55 -22.98
CA GLY A 242 -15.99 -0.63 -23.31
C GLY A 242 -16.35 0.85 -23.06
N PHE A 243 -17.60 1.26 -23.32
CA PHE A 243 -18.07 2.60 -22.97
C PHE A 243 -18.19 2.82 -21.46
N MET A 244 -18.58 1.80 -20.68
CA MET A 244 -18.64 1.88 -19.23
C MET A 244 -17.26 2.07 -18.60
N VAL A 245 -16.20 1.50 -19.17
CA VAL A 245 -14.81 1.71 -18.69
C VAL A 245 -14.45 3.20 -18.71
N PHE A 246 -14.87 3.97 -19.72
CA PHE A 246 -14.63 5.43 -19.77
C PHE A 246 -15.26 6.21 -18.62
N MET A 247 -16.30 5.68 -17.96
CA MET A 247 -16.88 6.29 -16.76
C MET A 247 -16.00 6.10 -15.51
N VAL A 248 -15.11 5.11 -15.52
CA VAL A 248 -14.21 4.78 -14.39
C VAL A 248 -12.81 5.35 -14.60
N ILE A 249 -12.41 5.68 -15.83
CA ILE A 249 -11.14 6.33 -16.13
C ILE A 249 -11.06 7.67 -15.41
N HIS A 250 -10.08 7.80 -14.53
CA HIS A 250 -9.71 9.11 -13.99
C HIS A 250 -8.81 9.81 -15.00
N PRO A 251 -8.99 11.12 -15.26
CA PRO A 251 -7.95 11.89 -15.94
C PRO A 251 -6.66 11.71 -15.13
N LYS A 252 -5.56 11.37 -15.81
CA LYS A 252 -4.26 11.07 -15.19
C LYS A 252 -3.84 12.22 -14.27
N THR A 253 -4.18 12.13 -12.99
CA THR A 253 -3.57 12.96 -11.95
C THR A 253 -2.29 12.25 -11.51
N GLN A 254 -1.15 12.86 -11.85
CA GLN A 254 0.10 12.85 -11.07
C GLN A 254 0.80 11.52 -10.73
N ARG A 255 0.39 10.34 -11.20
CA ARG A 255 1.24 9.12 -11.08
C ARG A 255 2.38 9.03 -12.11
N ALA A 256 2.44 9.96 -13.06
CA ALA A 256 3.43 9.95 -14.16
C ALA A 256 4.57 10.97 -14.00
N GLU A 257 4.54 11.84 -12.98
CA GLU A 257 5.54 12.90 -12.77
C GLU A 257 6.46 12.66 -11.55
N THR A 258 6.19 11.64 -10.73
CA THR A 258 7.16 11.08 -9.78
C THR A 258 7.92 9.95 -10.49
N GLY A 259 9.19 10.16 -10.85
CA GLY A 259 10.05 9.25 -11.62
C GLY A 259 10.26 7.83 -11.07
N GLU A 260 9.59 7.41 -10.00
CA GLU A 260 9.63 6.03 -9.52
C GLU A 260 8.64 5.14 -10.29
N ARG A 261 8.96 4.85 -11.56
CA ARG A 261 8.46 3.61 -12.17
C ARG A 261 9.24 2.46 -11.55
N ILE A 262 8.80 1.99 -10.38
CA ILE A 262 9.34 0.79 -9.74
C ILE A 262 9.25 -0.34 -10.77
N LYS A 263 10.40 -0.79 -11.28
CA LYS A 263 10.48 -1.98 -12.13
C LYS A 263 10.09 -3.17 -11.26
N GLY A 264 8.80 -3.50 -11.25
CA GLY A 264 8.29 -4.72 -10.67
C GLY A 264 9.04 -5.95 -11.25
N PRO A 265 9.21 -7.03 -10.48
CA PRO A 265 9.77 -8.27 -11.00
C PRO A 265 9.00 -8.72 -12.25
N THR A 266 9.72 -9.21 -13.26
CA THR A 266 9.09 -9.74 -14.48
C THR A 266 8.24 -10.97 -14.15
N VAL A 267 7.22 -11.25 -14.97
CA VAL A 267 6.39 -12.48 -14.89
C VAL A 267 7.24 -13.73 -14.71
N PHE A 268 8.40 -13.80 -15.36
CA PHE A 268 9.35 -14.90 -15.24
C PHE A 268 9.95 -15.04 -13.83
N ARG A 269 10.31 -13.93 -13.17
CA ARG A 269 10.79 -13.95 -11.77
C ARG A 269 9.68 -14.35 -10.80
N LEU A 270 8.43 -13.96 -11.06
CA LEU A 270 7.28 -14.37 -10.24
C LEU A 270 7.01 -15.87 -10.37
N LEU A 271 7.12 -16.44 -11.58
CA LEU A 271 7.00 -17.88 -11.81
C LEU A 271 8.12 -18.71 -11.15
N LEU A 272 9.28 -18.11 -10.87
CA LEU A 272 10.35 -18.76 -10.12
C LEU A 272 10.08 -18.81 -8.61
N ASP A 273 9.07 -18.07 -8.11
CA ASP A 273 8.65 -18.21 -6.71
C ASP A 273 7.94 -19.56 -6.52
N PRO A 274 8.42 -20.42 -5.61
CA PRO A 274 7.88 -21.77 -5.46
C PRO A 274 6.41 -21.78 -5.06
N TYR A 275 5.90 -20.79 -4.33
CA TYR A 275 4.48 -20.76 -3.91
C TYR A 275 3.56 -20.33 -5.04
N ILE A 276 3.99 -19.34 -5.83
CA ILE A 276 3.26 -18.89 -7.02
C ILE A 276 3.26 -20.01 -8.07
N ALA A 277 4.38 -20.70 -8.26
CA ALA A 277 4.50 -21.83 -9.18
C ALA A 277 3.56 -22.99 -8.80
N ILE A 278 3.46 -23.33 -7.50
CA ILE A 278 2.52 -24.38 -7.04
C ILE A 278 1.06 -23.95 -7.25
N CYS A 279 0.72 -22.68 -6.99
CA CYS A 279 -0.62 -22.16 -7.30
C CYS A 279 -0.93 -22.24 -8.80
N ALA A 280 -0.01 -21.77 -9.64
CA ALA A 280 -0.15 -21.79 -11.09
C ALA A 280 -0.29 -23.21 -11.63
N GLY A 281 0.50 -24.17 -11.13
CA GLY A 281 0.42 -25.57 -11.54
C GLY A 281 -0.87 -26.25 -11.07
N ALA A 282 -1.39 -25.91 -9.88
CA ALA A 282 -2.70 -26.39 -9.43
C ALA A 282 -3.84 -25.87 -10.32
N LEU A 283 -3.80 -24.59 -10.73
CA LEU A 283 -4.78 -24.02 -11.67
C LEU A 283 -4.73 -24.71 -13.04
N VAL A 284 -3.53 -25.04 -13.56
CA VAL A 284 -3.40 -25.84 -14.80
C VAL A 284 -4.05 -27.20 -14.61
N THR A 285 -3.69 -27.89 -13.53
CA THR A 285 -4.11 -29.28 -13.27
C THR A 285 -5.63 -29.38 -13.14
N ALA A 286 -6.27 -28.44 -12.43
CA ALA A 286 -7.72 -28.40 -12.28
C ALA A 286 -8.47 -28.13 -13.60
N ASN A 287 -7.93 -27.25 -14.46
CA ASN A 287 -8.60 -26.88 -15.70
C ASN A 287 -8.36 -27.87 -16.84
N VAL A 288 -7.31 -28.71 -16.74
CA VAL A 288 -7.06 -29.79 -17.70
C VAL A 288 -8.22 -30.78 -17.73
N SER A 289 -8.83 -31.12 -16.60
CA SER A 289 -9.96 -32.07 -16.59
C SER A 289 -11.13 -31.58 -17.44
N LEU A 290 -11.51 -30.31 -17.28
CA LEU A 290 -12.60 -29.71 -18.04
C LEU A 290 -12.25 -29.60 -19.52
N ALA A 291 -11.05 -29.10 -19.85
CA ALA A 291 -10.59 -28.91 -21.22
C ALA A 291 -10.49 -30.21 -22.04
N PHE A 292 -10.24 -31.35 -21.38
CA PHE A 292 -10.20 -32.67 -22.03
C PHE A 292 -11.58 -33.35 -22.08
N LEU A 293 -12.40 -33.20 -21.05
CA LEU A 293 -13.74 -33.80 -20.99
C LEU A 293 -14.72 -33.11 -21.95
N GLU A 294 -14.65 -31.79 -22.08
CA GLU A 294 -15.56 -31.01 -22.93
C GLU A 294 -15.70 -31.56 -24.37
N PRO A 295 -14.61 -31.76 -25.14
CA PRO A 295 -14.71 -32.29 -26.50
C PRO A 295 -14.97 -33.80 -26.58
N THR A 296 -14.65 -34.56 -25.52
CA THR A 296 -14.68 -36.03 -25.55
C THR A 296 -16.00 -36.61 -25.02
N ILE A 297 -16.68 -35.89 -24.12
CA ILE A 297 -17.90 -36.37 -23.47
C ILE A 297 -19.07 -36.48 -24.44
N SER A 298 -19.21 -35.54 -25.38
CA SER A 298 -20.27 -35.55 -26.40
C SER A 298 -20.18 -36.79 -27.29
N LYS A 299 -18.96 -37.17 -27.66
CA LYS A 299 -18.68 -38.39 -28.43
C LYS A 299 -18.95 -39.64 -27.60
N TRP A 300 -18.45 -39.68 -26.36
CA TRP A 300 -18.70 -40.80 -25.44
C TRP A 300 -20.19 -41.05 -25.18
N MET A 301 -20.98 -39.98 -24.99
CA MET A 301 -22.43 -40.06 -24.83
C MET A 301 -23.11 -40.65 -26.07
N THR A 302 -22.69 -40.23 -27.27
CA THR A 302 -23.23 -40.74 -28.53
C THR A 302 -22.90 -42.22 -28.73
N ASP A 303 -21.67 -42.63 -28.39
CA ASP A 303 -21.18 -43.99 -28.61
C ASP A 303 -21.71 -44.99 -27.56
N THR A 304 -21.95 -44.54 -26.32
CA THR A 304 -22.24 -45.42 -25.16
C THR A 304 -23.69 -45.35 -24.70
N MET A 305 -24.41 -44.25 -24.98
CA MET A 305 -25.78 -44.02 -24.49
C MET A 305 -26.78 -43.96 -25.65
N PRO A 306 -27.40 -45.10 -26.04
CA PRO A 306 -28.28 -45.16 -27.22
C PRO A 306 -29.61 -44.41 -27.06
N THR A 307 -29.96 -43.95 -25.85
CA THR A 307 -31.21 -43.23 -25.54
C THR A 307 -31.05 -41.71 -25.50
N VAL A 308 -29.83 -41.20 -25.70
CA VAL A 308 -29.51 -39.77 -25.62
C VAL A 308 -29.85 -39.05 -26.93
N THR A 309 -30.51 -37.92 -26.81
CA THR A 309 -30.88 -37.03 -27.93
C THR A 309 -29.86 -35.89 -28.07
N GLU A 310 -29.75 -35.30 -29.28
CA GLU A 310 -28.77 -34.23 -29.55
C GLU A 310 -28.89 -33.02 -28.61
N TRP A 311 -30.11 -32.64 -28.22
CA TRP A 311 -30.33 -31.55 -27.26
C TRP A 311 -29.90 -31.92 -25.83
N GLN A 312 -29.98 -33.20 -25.45
CA GLN A 312 -29.50 -33.67 -24.14
C GLN A 312 -27.97 -33.62 -24.05
N ILE A 313 -27.26 -33.90 -25.14
CA ILE A 313 -25.80 -33.72 -25.21
C ILE A 313 -25.43 -32.27 -24.94
N GLY A 314 -26.17 -31.31 -25.52
CA GLY A 314 -25.95 -29.88 -25.29
C GLY A 314 -26.32 -29.40 -23.87
N LEU A 315 -27.26 -30.05 -23.19
CA LEU A 315 -27.71 -29.67 -21.84
C LEU A 315 -27.01 -30.40 -20.69
N VAL A 316 -26.11 -31.36 -20.97
CA VAL A 316 -25.46 -32.18 -19.94
C VAL A 316 -24.66 -31.37 -18.91
N TRP A 317 -24.10 -30.22 -19.34
CA TRP A 317 -23.32 -29.31 -18.49
C TRP A 317 -24.16 -28.34 -17.67
N LEU A 318 -25.47 -28.26 -17.93
CA LEU A 318 -26.35 -27.31 -17.24
C LEU A 318 -26.61 -27.68 -15.77
N PRO A 319 -26.93 -28.93 -15.40
CA PRO A 319 -27.10 -29.29 -13.99
C PRO A 319 -25.81 -29.18 -13.14
N PRO A 320 -24.61 -29.61 -13.61
CA PRO A 320 -23.34 -29.45 -12.90
C PRO A 320 -22.93 -28.01 -12.50
N PHE A 321 -23.49 -27.01 -13.18
CA PHE A 321 -23.25 -25.60 -12.86
C PHE A 321 -23.78 -25.16 -11.49
N LEU A 322 -24.94 -25.67 -11.06
CA LEU A 322 -25.49 -25.32 -9.73
C LEU A 322 -24.51 -25.70 -8.60
N PRO A 323 -23.94 -26.92 -8.60
CA PRO A 323 -22.78 -27.27 -7.78
C PRO A 323 -21.59 -26.33 -7.95
N HIS A 324 -21.23 -25.90 -9.15
CA HIS A 324 -20.13 -24.93 -9.35
C HIS A 324 -20.37 -23.63 -8.57
N VAL A 325 -21.53 -22.99 -8.74
CA VAL A 325 -21.88 -21.75 -8.02
C VAL A 325 -21.96 -21.99 -6.51
N LEU A 326 -22.50 -23.13 -6.11
CA LEU A 326 -22.53 -23.53 -4.71
C LEU A 326 -21.10 -23.67 -4.16
N GLY A 327 -20.17 -24.23 -4.92
CA GLY A 327 -18.76 -24.37 -4.54
C GLY A 327 -18.06 -23.02 -4.42
N VAL A 328 -18.29 -22.07 -5.34
CA VAL A 328 -17.84 -20.67 -5.19
C VAL A 328 -18.39 -20.04 -3.90
N TYR A 329 -19.70 -20.18 -3.66
CA TYR A 329 -20.35 -19.64 -2.45
C TYR A 329 -19.77 -20.26 -1.16
N VAL A 330 -19.59 -21.59 -1.15
CA VAL A 330 -19.00 -22.32 -0.02
C VAL A 330 -17.56 -21.89 0.20
N ALA A 331 -16.74 -21.81 -0.85
CA ALA A 331 -15.35 -21.37 -0.77
C ALA A 331 -15.24 -19.93 -0.24
N VAL A 332 -15.97 -18.96 -0.79
CA VAL A 332 -15.96 -17.57 -0.31
C VAL A 332 -16.40 -17.49 1.16
N LYS A 333 -17.44 -18.23 1.55
CA LYS A 333 -17.94 -18.23 2.94
C LYS A 333 -16.96 -18.86 3.92
N LEU A 334 -16.29 -19.94 3.51
CA LEU A 334 -15.28 -20.62 4.30
C LEU A 334 -14.01 -19.77 4.42
N LEU A 335 -13.51 -19.20 3.32
CA LEU A 335 -12.33 -18.33 3.30
C LEU A 335 -12.54 -17.04 4.10
N LYS A 336 -13.77 -16.50 4.11
CA LYS A 336 -14.12 -15.36 4.96
C LYS A 336 -13.96 -15.69 6.46
N ARG A 337 -14.25 -16.93 6.86
CA ARG A 337 -14.18 -17.37 8.27
C ARG A 337 -12.81 -17.94 8.64
N TYR A 338 -12.14 -18.53 7.66
CA TYR A 338 -10.87 -19.24 7.80
C TYR A 338 -10.02 -18.96 6.54
N SER A 339 -9.25 -17.88 6.49
CA SER A 339 -8.37 -17.59 5.33
C SER A 339 -7.26 -18.64 5.16
N GLN A 340 -6.80 -19.17 6.29
CA GLN A 340 -5.72 -20.15 6.45
C GLN A 340 -5.95 -21.50 5.73
N ILE A 341 -7.21 -21.86 5.41
CA ILE A 341 -7.55 -23.16 4.80
C ILE A 341 -7.55 -23.13 3.26
N SER A 342 -7.10 -22.04 2.63
CA SER A 342 -7.05 -21.91 1.15
C SER A 342 -6.38 -23.11 0.47
N TRP A 343 -5.24 -23.56 1.00
CA TRP A 343 -4.51 -24.72 0.47
C TRP A 343 -5.30 -26.04 0.60
N LEU A 344 -6.06 -26.21 1.69
CA LEU A 344 -6.85 -27.40 1.95
C LEU A 344 -8.07 -27.44 1.03
N LEU A 345 -8.73 -26.30 0.82
CA LEU A 345 -9.84 -26.19 -0.13
C LEU A 345 -9.40 -26.54 -1.55
N ALA A 346 -8.24 -26.04 -1.99
CA ALA A 346 -7.67 -26.40 -3.28
C ALA A 346 -7.31 -27.90 -3.36
N ALA A 347 -6.75 -28.49 -2.29
CA ALA A 347 -6.39 -29.91 -2.27
C ALA A 347 -7.62 -30.83 -2.30
N VAL A 348 -8.67 -30.46 -1.57
CA VAL A 348 -9.97 -31.16 -1.61
C VAL A 348 -10.61 -31.00 -2.99
N GLY A 349 -10.55 -29.81 -3.58
CA GLY A 349 -11.04 -29.54 -4.94
C GLY A 349 -10.40 -30.46 -5.98
N LEU A 350 -9.07 -30.52 -6.03
CA LEU A 350 -8.33 -31.43 -6.92
C LEU A 350 -8.66 -32.90 -6.66
N GLY A 351 -8.80 -33.30 -5.39
CA GLY A 351 -9.19 -34.67 -5.03
C GLY A 351 -10.58 -35.05 -5.55
N LEU A 352 -11.57 -34.17 -5.36
CA LEU A 352 -12.93 -34.36 -5.85
C LEU A 352 -12.97 -34.45 -7.37
N GLU A 353 -12.21 -33.60 -8.05
CA GLU A 353 -12.08 -33.57 -9.50
C GLU A 353 -11.48 -34.87 -10.04
N GLY A 354 -10.36 -35.33 -9.46
CA GLY A 354 -9.72 -36.60 -9.85
C GLY A 354 -10.63 -37.82 -9.64
N ILE A 355 -11.29 -37.92 -8.48
CA ILE A 355 -12.24 -38.99 -8.19
C ILE A 355 -13.42 -38.93 -9.16
N SER A 356 -13.92 -37.73 -9.48
CA SER A 356 -15.00 -37.58 -10.43
C SER A 356 -14.62 -38.06 -11.83
N CYS A 357 -13.47 -37.65 -12.36
CA CYS A 357 -12.97 -38.12 -13.67
C CYS A 357 -12.88 -39.64 -13.72
N PHE A 358 -12.48 -40.30 -12.64
CA PHE A 358 -12.45 -41.77 -12.58
C PHE A 358 -13.85 -42.41 -12.68
N ILE A 359 -14.89 -41.76 -12.16
CA ILE A 359 -16.27 -42.27 -12.16
C ILE A 359 -16.97 -42.04 -13.51
N VAL A 360 -16.63 -40.97 -14.23
CA VAL A 360 -17.27 -40.56 -15.50
C VAL A 360 -17.38 -41.72 -16.53
N PRO A 361 -16.34 -42.53 -16.81
CA PRO A 361 -16.43 -43.65 -17.75
C PRO A 361 -17.43 -44.75 -17.37
N PHE A 362 -17.81 -44.86 -16.10
CA PHE A 362 -18.74 -45.88 -15.62
C PHE A 362 -20.21 -45.43 -15.70
N ALA A 363 -20.47 -44.17 -16.02
CA ALA A 363 -21.83 -43.67 -16.20
C ALA A 363 -22.41 -44.16 -17.54
N THR A 364 -23.42 -45.03 -17.48
CA THR A 364 -24.12 -45.59 -18.65
C THR A 364 -25.45 -44.90 -18.96
N THR A 365 -25.84 -43.92 -18.15
CA THR A 365 -27.11 -43.18 -18.30
C THR A 365 -26.88 -41.68 -18.23
N TYR A 366 -27.71 -40.90 -18.92
CA TYR A 366 -27.66 -39.43 -18.91
C TYR A 366 -27.75 -38.86 -17.50
N THR A 367 -28.70 -39.34 -16.69
CA THR A 367 -28.87 -38.91 -15.29
C THR A 367 -27.73 -39.37 -14.39
N GLY A 368 -27.17 -40.56 -14.64
CA GLY A 368 -25.99 -41.06 -13.93
C GLY A 368 -24.72 -40.25 -14.22
N LEU A 369 -24.62 -39.64 -15.40
CA LEU A 369 -23.47 -38.79 -15.79
C LEU A 369 -23.47 -37.42 -15.12
N ILE A 370 -24.66 -36.89 -14.78
CA ILE A 370 -24.80 -35.58 -14.14
C ILE A 370 -24.09 -35.52 -12.78
N ILE A 371 -24.13 -36.60 -11.99
CA ILE A 371 -23.58 -36.61 -10.62
C ILE A 371 -22.05 -36.48 -10.62
N PRO A 372 -21.28 -37.29 -11.37
CA PRO A 372 -19.84 -37.09 -11.49
C PRO A 372 -19.51 -35.67 -12.00
N LEU A 373 -20.15 -35.21 -13.08
CA LEU A 373 -19.87 -33.87 -13.61
C LEU A 373 -20.15 -32.76 -12.59
N SER A 374 -21.19 -32.91 -11.78
CA SER A 374 -21.51 -32.01 -10.66
C SER A 374 -20.39 -31.94 -9.63
N ILE A 375 -19.81 -33.08 -9.26
CA ILE A 375 -18.67 -33.15 -8.34
C ILE A 375 -17.42 -32.52 -8.96
N LEU A 376 -17.21 -32.73 -10.26
CA LEU A 376 -16.10 -32.14 -11.00
C LEU A 376 -16.16 -30.61 -10.99
N CYS A 377 -17.30 -30.04 -11.38
CA CYS A 377 -17.48 -28.59 -11.40
C CYS A 377 -17.45 -27.97 -9.99
N PHE A 378 -17.97 -28.67 -8.98
CA PHE A 378 -17.80 -28.25 -7.58
C PHE A 378 -16.32 -28.22 -7.19
N GLY A 379 -15.54 -29.25 -7.56
CA GLY A 379 -14.10 -29.33 -7.30
C GLY A 379 -13.32 -28.17 -7.91
N ILE A 380 -13.50 -27.90 -9.20
CA ILE A 380 -12.84 -26.80 -9.93
C ILE A 380 -13.14 -25.45 -9.25
N SER A 381 -14.40 -25.21 -8.89
CA SER A 381 -14.81 -23.96 -8.26
C SER A 381 -14.11 -23.71 -6.90
N LEU A 382 -13.82 -24.77 -6.14
CA LEU A 382 -13.08 -24.66 -4.88
C LEU A 382 -11.61 -24.28 -5.12
N VAL A 383 -10.99 -24.81 -6.18
CA VAL A 383 -9.61 -24.52 -6.55
C VAL A 383 -9.48 -23.05 -6.98
N ASP A 384 -10.28 -22.61 -7.96
CA ASP A 384 -10.16 -21.26 -8.52
C ASP A 384 -10.47 -20.18 -7.48
N THR A 385 -11.53 -20.38 -6.69
CA THR A 385 -11.94 -19.43 -5.65
C THR A 385 -10.93 -19.34 -4.51
N ALA A 386 -10.18 -20.40 -4.24
CA ALA A 386 -9.15 -20.40 -3.19
C ALA A 386 -7.80 -19.85 -3.66
N LEU A 387 -7.37 -20.17 -4.89
CA LEU A 387 -6.02 -19.85 -5.36
C LEU A 387 -5.90 -18.45 -5.98
N LEU A 388 -6.94 -17.91 -6.63
CA LEU A 388 -6.87 -16.58 -7.26
C LEU A 388 -6.70 -15.42 -6.25
N PRO A 389 -7.42 -15.37 -5.11
CA PRO A 389 -7.15 -14.37 -4.08
C PRO A 389 -5.79 -14.58 -3.39
N LEU A 390 -5.39 -15.84 -3.22
CA LEU A 390 -4.11 -16.22 -2.61
C LEU A 390 -2.92 -15.76 -3.45
N LEU A 391 -3.01 -15.81 -4.78
CA LEU A 391 -2.00 -15.26 -5.69
C LEU A 391 -1.78 -13.76 -5.46
N GLY A 392 -2.87 -13.00 -5.28
CA GLY A 392 -2.79 -11.58 -4.92
C GLY A 392 -2.10 -11.37 -3.56
N TYR A 393 -2.46 -12.17 -2.56
CA TYR A 393 -1.84 -12.13 -1.23
C TYR A 393 -0.34 -12.48 -1.24
N LEU A 394 0.06 -13.51 -2.02
CA LEU A 394 1.46 -13.91 -2.14
C LEU A 394 2.34 -12.80 -2.71
N VAL A 395 1.79 -12.01 -3.62
CA VAL A 395 2.52 -10.91 -4.24
C VAL A 395 2.58 -9.70 -3.33
N ASP A 396 1.52 -9.40 -2.59
CA ASP A 396 1.53 -8.33 -1.57
C ASP A 396 2.51 -8.63 -0.43
N THR A 397 2.71 -9.91 -0.08
CA THR A 397 3.56 -10.31 1.04
C THR A 397 5.03 -10.53 0.66
N ARG A 398 5.32 -10.95 -0.57
CA ARG A 398 6.67 -11.38 -0.98
C ARG A 398 7.33 -10.56 -2.08
N HIS A 399 6.53 -9.82 -2.85
CA HIS A 399 7.00 -9.05 -4.00
C HIS A 399 6.44 -7.62 -3.93
N ALA A 400 6.75 -6.78 -4.92
CA ALA A 400 6.01 -5.53 -5.09
C ALA A 400 4.59 -5.87 -5.59
N SER A 401 3.57 -5.11 -5.18
CA SER A 401 2.16 -5.29 -5.57
C SER A 401 1.91 -5.09 -7.08
N VAL A 402 2.34 -6.07 -7.86
CA VAL A 402 2.36 -6.11 -9.33
C VAL A 402 1.24 -7.06 -9.78
N TYR A 403 -0.02 -6.61 -9.64
CA TYR A 403 -1.19 -7.47 -9.87
C TYR A 403 -1.36 -7.91 -11.33
N GLY A 404 -0.97 -7.11 -12.31
CA GLY A 404 -1.11 -7.45 -13.73
C GLY A 404 -0.30 -8.68 -14.10
N SER A 405 0.97 -8.74 -13.69
CA SER A 405 1.84 -9.88 -13.94
C SER A 405 1.39 -11.17 -13.25
N VAL A 406 0.73 -11.06 -12.10
CA VAL A 406 0.29 -12.22 -11.29
C VAL A 406 -0.97 -12.84 -11.85
N TYR A 407 -1.96 -12.03 -12.21
CA TYR A 407 -3.15 -12.53 -12.87
C TYR A 407 -2.86 -12.96 -14.32
N ALA A 408 -1.82 -12.41 -14.96
CA ALA A 408 -1.32 -12.96 -16.21
C ALA A 408 -0.79 -14.40 -16.05
N ILE A 409 -0.17 -14.74 -14.90
CA ILE A 409 0.23 -16.13 -14.60
C ILE A 409 -0.98 -17.03 -14.46
N ALA A 410 -2.05 -16.58 -13.81
CA ALA A 410 -3.29 -17.33 -13.72
C ALA A 410 -3.91 -17.56 -15.12
N ASP A 411 -3.95 -16.53 -15.97
CA ASP A 411 -4.46 -16.65 -17.34
C ASP A 411 -3.59 -17.55 -18.22
N ILE A 412 -2.26 -17.54 -18.02
CA ILE A 412 -1.33 -18.51 -18.63
C ILE A 412 -1.71 -19.93 -18.21
N SER A 413 -2.00 -20.16 -16.93
CA SER A 413 -2.41 -21.47 -16.42
C SER A 413 -3.69 -21.98 -17.09
N TYR A 414 -4.73 -21.15 -17.19
CA TYR A 414 -5.96 -21.50 -17.91
C TYR A 414 -5.68 -21.79 -19.39
N SER A 415 -4.89 -20.93 -20.03
CA SER A 415 -4.60 -21.02 -21.48
C SER A 415 -3.82 -22.28 -21.84
N ILE A 416 -2.92 -22.76 -20.96
CA ILE A 416 -2.20 -24.03 -21.17
C ILE A 416 -3.20 -25.20 -21.25
N ALA A 417 -4.15 -25.26 -20.32
CA ALA A 417 -5.15 -26.32 -20.29
C ALA A 417 -6.02 -26.33 -21.57
N TYR A 418 -6.55 -25.17 -21.96
CA TYR A 418 -7.42 -25.04 -23.14
C TYR A 418 -6.69 -25.06 -24.49
N ALA A 419 -5.38 -24.79 -24.53
CA ALA A 419 -4.57 -24.96 -25.74
C ALA A 419 -4.24 -26.42 -26.01
N ILE A 420 -3.93 -27.19 -24.96
CA ILE A 420 -3.53 -28.60 -25.08
C ILE A 420 -4.76 -29.52 -25.18
N GLY A 421 -5.81 -29.25 -24.39
CA GLY A 421 -6.99 -30.11 -24.25
C GLY A 421 -7.62 -30.52 -25.57
N PRO A 422 -8.21 -29.60 -26.36
CA PRO A 422 -8.89 -29.94 -27.61
C PRO A 422 -7.98 -30.58 -28.68
N VAL A 423 -6.68 -30.23 -28.69
CA VAL A 423 -5.72 -30.75 -29.69
C VAL A 423 -5.30 -32.18 -29.36
N VAL A 424 -5.06 -32.48 -28.08
CA VAL A 424 -4.52 -33.77 -27.62
C VAL A 424 -5.63 -34.76 -27.29
N ALA A 425 -6.76 -34.31 -26.75
CA ALA A 425 -7.84 -35.18 -26.27
C ALA A 425 -8.38 -36.12 -27.36
N GLY A 426 -8.64 -35.61 -28.57
CA GLY A 426 -9.18 -36.44 -29.66
C GLY A 426 -8.23 -37.56 -30.09
N THR A 427 -6.92 -37.26 -30.17
CA THR A 427 -5.88 -38.24 -30.52
C THR A 427 -5.68 -39.28 -29.42
N VAL A 428 -5.71 -38.85 -28.16
CA VAL A 428 -5.55 -39.74 -27.00
C VAL A 428 -6.74 -40.68 -26.86
N VAL A 429 -7.97 -40.19 -27.01
CA VAL A 429 -9.16 -41.06 -26.97
C VAL A 429 -9.14 -42.08 -28.11
N ALA A 430 -8.71 -41.69 -29.30
CA ALA A 430 -8.60 -42.61 -30.44
C ALA A 430 -7.59 -43.75 -30.22
N ASN A 431 -6.48 -43.48 -29.53
CA ASN A 431 -5.39 -44.45 -29.33
C ASN A 431 -5.47 -45.25 -28.02
N LEU A 432 -5.87 -44.60 -26.92
CA LEU A 432 -5.81 -45.15 -25.55
C LEU A 432 -7.20 -45.42 -24.96
N GLY A 433 -8.27 -44.93 -25.60
CA GLY A 433 -9.64 -45.06 -25.13
C GLY A 433 -10.04 -44.04 -24.05
N PHE A 434 -11.35 -43.82 -23.91
CA PHE A 434 -11.93 -42.82 -23.01
C PHE A 434 -11.65 -43.09 -21.53
N PHE A 435 -11.64 -44.36 -21.11
CA PHE A 435 -11.31 -44.76 -19.73
C PHE A 435 -9.88 -44.39 -19.34
N SER A 436 -8.90 -44.72 -20.20
CA SER A 436 -7.48 -44.47 -19.93
C SER A 436 -7.17 -42.98 -19.82
N LEU A 437 -7.81 -42.15 -20.64
CA LEU A 437 -7.69 -40.69 -20.55
C LEU A 437 -8.14 -40.18 -19.17
N ASN A 438 -9.32 -40.59 -18.73
CA ASN A 438 -9.88 -40.19 -17.44
C ASN A 438 -9.04 -40.70 -16.25
N LEU A 439 -8.44 -41.88 -16.37
CA LEU A 439 -7.51 -42.40 -15.37
C LEU A 439 -6.23 -41.57 -15.25
N ILE A 440 -5.66 -41.12 -16.38
CA ILE A 440 -4.47 -40.23 -16.39
C ILE A 440 -4.80 -38.91 -15.68
N ILE A 441 -5.96 -38.32 -15.96
CA ILE A 441 -6.42 -37.09 -15.33
C ILE A 441 -6.60 -37.28 -13.82
N CYS A 442 -7.25 -38.39 -13.40
CA CYS A 442 -7.40 -38.74 -12.00
C CYS A 442 -6.06 -38.83 -11.27
N LEU A 443 -5.10 -39.57 -11.84
CA LEU A 443 -3.76 -39.71 -11.26
C LEU A 443 -3.04 -38.36 -11.19
N SER A 444 -3.13 -37.53 -12.24
CA SER A 444 -2.53 -36.19 -12.26
C SER A 444 -3.03 -35.31 -11.11
N ASN A 445 -4.36 -35.24 -10.93
CA ASN A 445 -4.99 -34.44 -9.88
C ASN A 445 -4.63 -34.92 -8.46
N VAL A 446 -4.73 -36.24 -8.24
CA VAL A 446 -4.48 -36.84 -6.92
C VAL A 446 -2.99 -36.76 -6.55
N LEU A 447 -2.08 -36.95 -7.52
CA LEU A 447 -0.63 -36.84 -7.29
C LEU A 447 -0.18 -35.40 -7.07
N TYR A 448 -0.88 -34.40 -7.63
CA TYR A 448 -0.55 -32.98 -7.42
C TYR A 448 -1.07 -32.44 -6.08
N ALA A 449 -2.18 -32.97 -5.55
CA ALA A 449 -2.82 -32.48 -4.33
C ALA A 449 -1.88 -32.35 -3.10
N PRO A 450 -0.92 -33.28 -2.83
CA PRO A 450 0.04 -33.11 -1.74
C PRO A 450 0.95 -31.89 -1.88
N ALA A 451 1.25 -31.43 -3.10
CA ALA A 451 2.09 -30.26 -3.31
C ALA A 451 1.47 -28.96 -2.74
N LEU A 452 0.14 -28.89 -2.67
CA LEU A 452 -0.56 -27.76 -2.06
C LEU A 452 -0.29 -27.64 -0.55
N SER A 453 0.15 -28.72 0.12
CA SER A 453 0.51 -28.65 1.54
C SER A 453 1.73 -27.76 1.81
N PHE A 454 2.60 -27.51 0.81
CA PHE A 454 3.71 -26.55 0.95
C PHE A 454 3.21 -25.12 1.12
N ILE A 455 2.01 -24.80 0.63
CA ILE A 455 1.36 -23.48 0.76
C ILE A 455 0.75 -23.30 2.16
N ARG A 456 0.65 -24.36 2.98
CA ARG A 456 0.12 -24.28 4.36
C ARG A 456 0.86 -23.25 5.24
N SER A 457 2.16 -23.05 5.00
CA SER A 457 2.97 -22.11 5.77
C SER A 457 2.82 -20.65 5.33
N VAL A 458 2.13 -20.37 4.21
CA VAL A 458 1.97 -19.01 3.69
C VAL A 458 1.32 -18.08 4.69
N TYR A 459 0.33 -18.58 5.42
CA TYR A 459 -0.37 -17.83 6.44
C TYR A 459 0.15 -18.07 7.87
N SER A 460 1.17 -18.92 8.03
CA SER A 460 1.86 -19.12 9.32
C SER A 460 2.80 -17.96 9.68
N TYR A 461 3.14 -17.15 8.68
CA TYR A 461 3.54 -15.75 8.88
C TYR A 461 2.26 -14.91 9.03
N LYS A 462 1.65 -14.93 10.20
CA LYS A 462 0.65 -13.93 10.58
C LYS A 462 1.39 -12.62 10.91
N PRO A 463 1.07 -11.48 10.29
CA PRO A 463 1.06 -10.22 11.04
C PRO A 463 0.08 -10.45 12.21
N PHE A 464 0.46 -10.10 13.44
CA PHE A 464 -0.41 -10.21 14.61
C PHE A 464 -1.67 -9.33 14.42
N GLU A 465 -2.71 -9.87 13.80
CA GLU A 465 -4.07 -9.35 13.87
C GLU A 465 -4.98 -10.42 14.48
N ASN A 466 -5.49 -10.06 15.68
CA ASN A 466 -6.75 -10.48 16.29
C ASN A 466 -7.03 -11.99 16.43
N ASP A 467 -6.44 -12.63 17.44
CA ASP A 467 -7.08 -13.73 18.18
C ASP A 467 -7.85 -13.23 19.42
N PHE A 468 -8.29 -11.96 19.43
CA PHE A 468 -9.03 -11.36 20.57
C PHE A 468 -10.56 -11.38 20.47
N ASP A 469 -11.18 -11.88 19.39
CA ASP A 469 -12.60 -11.62 19.16
C ASP A 469 -13.55 -12.83 19.06
N ASP A 470 -13.08 -14.08 19.21
CA ASP A 470 -13.96 -15.26 19.12
C ASP A 470 -14.22 -15.99 20.45
N ASN A 471 -13.55 -15.63 21.55
CA ASN A 471 -13.84 -16.17 22.89
C ASN A 471 -14.77 -15.29 23.75
N TYR A 472 -15.17 -14.10 23.30
CA TYR A 472 -15.99 -13.18 24.10
C TYR A 472 -17.50 -13.19 23.78
N LYS A 473 -17.97 -14.09 22.90
CA LYS A 473 -19.40 -14.17 22.51
C LYS A 473 -20.13 -15.47 22.90
N ARG A 474 -19.50 -16.33 23.70
CA ARG A 474 -20.16 -17.48 24.32
C ARG A 474 -19.83 -17.48 25.80
N ASP A 475 -20.51 -16.60 26.53
CA ASP A 475 -20.86 -16.72 27.95
C ASP A 475 -21.07 -15.30 28.47
N MET A 476 -22.29 -14.79 28.34
CA MET A 476 -22.82 -13.69 29.17
C MET A 476 -24.32 -13.56 28.91
N SER A 477 -25.05 -14.51 29.46
CA SER A 477 -26.44 -14.31 29.86
C SER A 477 -26.48 -14.27 31.39
N PHE A 478 -25.93 -13.26 32.07
CA PHE A 478 -26.12 -13.11 33.52
C PHE A 478 -26.02 -11.65 34.02
N ASN A 479 -27.17 -11.21 34.57
CA ASN A 479 -27.47 -10.16 35.57
C ASN A 479 -26.65 -8.85 35.67
N GLU A 480 -27.31 -7.74 35.30
CA GLU A 480 -26.91 -6.33 35.44
C GLU A 480 -26.81 -5.79 36.89
N SER A 481 -26.88 -6.61 37.94
CA SER A 481 -26.95 -6.12 39.33
C SER A 481 -25.65 -6.23 40.15
N GLU A 482 -24.57 -6.79 39.62
CA GLU A 482 -23.31 -6.98 40.39
C GLU A 482 -22.15 -6.06 39.96
N PHE A 483 -22.31 -5.22 38.93
CA PHE A 483 -21.20 -4.39 38.41
C PHE A 483 -20.90 -3.11 39.24
N TYR A 484 -21.70 -2.77 40.25
CA TYR A 484 -21.48 -1.58 41.08
C TYR A 484 -20.82 -1.86 42.44
N GLY A 485 -20.38 -3.09 42.73
CA GLY A 485 -19.94 -3.48 44.08
C GLY A 485 -18.44 -3.72 44.30
N SER A 486 -17.60 -3.77 43.27
CA SER A 486 -16.24 -4.33 43.41
C SER A 486 -15.10 -3.53 42.75
N LEU A 487 -15.26 -2.21 42.64
CA LEU A 487 -14.18 -1.29 42.22
C LEU A 487 -13.50 -0.57 43.42
N GLU A 488 -13.72 -1.05 44.63
CA GLU A 488 -12.88 -0.72 45.79
C GLU A 488 -11.93 -1.89 46.05
N ASN A 489 -10.62 -1.62 45.99
CA ASN A 489 -9.50 -2.51 46.35
C ASN A 489 -8.89 -3.41 45.26
N GLN A 490 -8.37 -2.81 44.18
CA GLN A 490 -7.14 -3.35 43.57
C GLN A 490 -6.05 -2.29 43.59
N HIS A 491 -5.18 -2.38 44.59
CA HIS A 491 -3.88 -1.73 44.61
C HIS A 491 -3.09 -2.14 43.37
N PHE A 492 -2.74 -1.17 42.53
CA PHE A 492 -1.74 -1.33 41.49
C PHE A 492 -0.37 -1.40 42.18
N ASP A 493 0.19 -2.59 42.32
CA ASP A 493 1.55 -2.77 42.86
C ASP A 493 2.57 -2.48 41.75
N PRO A 494 3.37 -1.39 41.82
CA PRO A 494 4.25 -0.98 40.71
C PRO A 494 5.52 -1.83 40.58
N LYS A 495 5.59 -2.99 41.25
CA LYS A 495 6.82 -3.79 41.42
C LYS A 495 6.91 -5.07 40.58
N GLN A 496 6.16 -5.21 39.48
CA GLN A 496 6.43 -6.27 38.51
C GLN A 496 7.14 -5.74 37.26
N PRO A 497 8.47 -5.93 37.14
CA PRO A 497 9.19 -5.71 35.90
C PRO A 497 8.85 -6.87 34.96
N GLY A 498 7.82 -6.75 34.15
CA GLY A 498 7.47 -7.87 33.30
C GLY A 498 6.18 -7.78 32.52
N HIS A 499 5.92 -6.69 31.79
CA HIS A 499 5.12 -6.76 30.55
C HIS A 499 5.80 -5.91 29.47
N GLN A 500 6.97 -6.38 29.08
CA GLN A 500 7.64 -6.04 27.82
C GLN A 500 6.76 -6.64 26.71
N TYR A 501 5.96 -5.83 26.02
CA TYR A 501 5.23 -6.29 24.83
C TYR A 501 6.27 -6.84 23.83
N SER A 502 6.16 -8.12 23.50
CA SER A 502 7.02 -8.82 22.53
C SER A 502 6.78 -8.24 21.13
N TYR A 503 7.51 -7.18 20.82
CA TYR A 503 7.79 -6.74 19.45
C TYR A 503 9.15 -7.32 19.03
N ASP A 504 9.25 -8.65 18.98
CA ASP A 504 10.43 -9.35 18.48
C ASP A 504 10.42 -9.46 16.93
N GLN A 505 10.07 -8.38 16.23
CA GLN A 505 10.68 -8.12 14.92
C GLN A 505 11.95 -7.33 15.18
N VAL A 506 13.10 -8.00 15.04
CA VAL A 506 14.41 -7.42 15.28
C VAL A 506 14.63 -6.25 14.30
N LEU A 507 14.40 -5.02 14.75
CA LEU A 507 14.77 -3.82 14.00
C LEU A 507 16.28 -3.90 13.69
N PRO A 508 16.71 -3.68 12.43
CA PRO A 508 18.11 -3.76 12.09
C PRO A 508 18.91 -2.71 12.87
N LYS A 509 20.16 -3.07 13.20
CA LYS A 509 21.14 -2.10 13.71
C LYS A 509 21.53 -1.16 12.55
N PRO A 510 21.85 0.12 12.83
CA PRO A 510 22.40 1.00 11.80
C PRO A 510 23.73 0.42 11.27
N PRO A 511 23.92 0.29 9.95
CA PRO A 511 25.17 -0.21 9.39
C PRO A 511 26.31 0.77 9.68
N VAL A 512 27.55 0.26 9.69
CA VAL A 512 28.74 1.10 9.62
C VAL A 512 29.15 1.17 8.14
N PRO A 513 29.16 2.34 7.49
CA PRO A 513 29.56 2.45 6.10
C PRO A 513 31.02 2.04 5.90
N GLU A 514 31.38 1.61 4.68
CA GLU A 514 32.79 1.38 4.37
C GLU A 514 33.58 2.70 4.40
N LEU A 515 34.77 2.64 5.00
CA LEU A 515 35.66 3.80 5.12
C LEU A 515 35.97 4.41 3.75
N LYS A 516 36.28 3.57 2.76
CA LYS A 516 36.64 4.00 1.42
C LYS A 516 35.50 4.80 0.76
N ASP A 517 34.29 4.25 0.76
CA ASP A 517 33.10 4.90 0.20
C ASP A 517 32.82 6.25 0.87
N THR A 518 33.00 6.31 2.20
CA THR A 518 32.81 7.53 2.99
C THR A 518 33.80 8.61 2.58
N LEU A 519 35.07 8.25 2.43
CA LEU A 519 36.15 9.16 2.05
C LEU A 519 36.03 9.63 0.59
N GLU A 520 35.66 8.75 -0.34
CA GLU A 520 35.40 9.12 -1.74
C GLU A 520 34.25 10.13 -1.86
N LYS A 521 33.17 9.92 -1.11
CA LYS A 521 32.04 10.86 -1.03
C LYS A 521 32.44 12.17 -0.35
N TYR A 522 33.27 12.11 0.70
CA TYR A 522 33.77 13.31 1.36
C TYR A 522 34.56 14.21 0.41
N VAL A 523 35.47 13.64 -0.40
CA VAL A 523 36.23 14.40 -1.42
C VAL A 523 35.29 15.04 -2.45
N LYS A 524 34.25 14.32 -2.88
CA LYS A 524 33.23 14.87 -3.79
C LYS A 524 32.54 16.11 -3.19
N TYR A 525 32.12 16.04 -1.94
CA TYR A 525 31.49 17.20 -1.28
C TYR A 525 32.47 18.34 -1.00
N ALA A 526 33.72 18.02 -0.64
CA ALA A 526 34.79 19.00 -0.51
C ALA A 526 34.94 19.83 -1.79
N GLY A 527 34.87 19.18 -2.96
CA GLY A 527 34.94 19.86 -4.27
C GLY A 527 33.78 20.79 -4.60
N VAL A 528 32.66 20.74 -3.85
CA VAL A 528 31.52 21.68 -4.01
C VAL A 528 31.72 22.93 -3.17
N VAL A 529 32.36 22.77 -2.00
CA VAL A 529 32.42 23.81 -0.97
C VAL A 529 33.64 24.72 -1.13
N THR A 530 34.68 24.28 -1.84
CA THR A 530 35.84 25.12 -2.17
C THR A 530 35.94 25.41 -3.66
N ASP A 531 36.14 26.68 -4.01
CA ASP A 531 36.52 27.10 -5.36
C ASP A 531 38.04 26.99 -5.61
N CYS A 532 38.83 26.71 -4.56
CA CYS A 532 40.28 26.70 -4.60
C CYS A 532 40.84 25.30 -4.88
N LYS A 533 41.24 25.05 -6.14
CA LYS A 533 41.81 23.76 -6.57
C LYS A 533 43.01 23.30 -5.74
N SER A 534 43.85 24.22 -5.25
CA SER A 534 45.00 23.86 -4.41
C SER A 534 44.60 23.39 -3.02
N GLN A 535 43.53 23.96 -2.44
CA GLN A 535 43.00 23.49 -1.15
C GLN A 535 42.36 22.10 -1.32
N LEU A 536 41.57 21.89 -2.39
CA LEU A 536 40.97 20.58 -2.66
C LEU A 536 42.04 19.49 -2.85
N PHE A 537 43.11 19.76 -3.61
CA PHE A 537 44.23 18.83 -3.78
C PHE A 537 44.92 18.50 -2.45
N GLN A 538 45.00 19.47 -1.53
CA GLN A 538 45.55 19.24 -0.20
C GLN A 538 44.63 18.33 0.64
N THR A 539 43.31 18.54 0.59
CA THR A 539 42.31 17.66 1.22
C THR A 539 42.39 16.24 0.68
N GLU A 540 42.50 16.06 -0.63
CA GLU A 540 42.69 14.73 -1.27
C GLU A 540 43.93 14.02 -0.71
N ARG A 541 45.05 14.75 -0.55
CA ARG A 541 46.27 14.19 0.07
C ARG A 541 46.06 13.81 1.53
N PHE A 542 45.31 14.59 2.31
CA PHE A 542 44.99 14.26 3.69
C PHE A 542 44.07 13.04 3.79
N VAL A 543 43.11 12.92 2.88
CA VAL A 543 42.21 11.76 2.79
C VAL A 543 42.97 10.50 2.43
N GLU A 544 43.84 10.55 1.40
CA GLU A 544 44.65 9.41 0.98
C GLU A 544 45.64 8.99 2.08
N HIS A 545 46.23 9.95 2.79
CA HIS A 545 47.05 9.67 3.95
C HIS A 545 46.24 8.95 5.02
N PHE A 546 45.13 9.55 5.45
CA PHE A 546 44.25 9.00 6.49
C PHE A 546 43.75 7.58 6.18
N TYR A 547 43.41 7.30 4.92
CA TYR A 547 42.98 5.97 4.47
C TYR A 547 44.08 4.91 4.64
N ARG A 548 45.35 5.29 4.52
CA ARG A 548 46.50 4.37 4.64
C ARG A 548 47.06 4.26 6.06
N THR A 549 46.81 5.25 6.92
CA THR A 549 47.40 5.33 8.26
C THR A 549 46.38 5.08 9.38
N GLU A 550 45.76 6.13 9.93
CA GLU A 550 44.92 6.04 11.13
C GLU A 550 43.51 5.51 10.83
N GLY A 551 42.98 5.80 9.63
CA GLY A 551 41.60 5.51 9.24
C GLY A 551 41.17 4.04 9.46
N PRO A 552 41.93 3.03 9.00
CA PRO A 552 41.57 1.62 9.21
C PRO A 552 41.51 1.20 10.68
N GLN A 553 42.36 1.78 11.54
CA GLN A 553 42.35 1.48 12.98
C GLN A 553 41.12 2.09 13.67
N LEU A 554 40.76 3.33 13.29
CA LEU A 554 39.57 4.02 13.79
C LEU A 554 38.28 3.35 13.29
N GLN A 555 38.24 2.93 12.03
CA GLN A 555 37.15 2.16 11.42
C GLN A 555 36.89 0.87 12.20
N LYS A 556 37.94 0.08 12.44
CA LYS A 556 37.84 -1.16 13.20
C LYS A 556 37.31 -0.91 14.61
N ARG A 557 37.76 0.17 15.26
CA ARG A 557 37.25 0.55 16.58
C ARG A 557 35.76 0.90 16.54
N LEU A 558 35.32 1.61 15.50
CA LEU A 558 33.91 1.95 15.31
C LEU A 558 33.06 0.69 15.10
N GLU A 559 33.54 -0.28 14.32
CA GLU A 559 32.90 -1.58 14.11
C GLU A 559 32.77 -2.36 15.44
N GLU A 560 33.81 -2.39 16.27
CA GLU A 560 33.74 -2.99 17.63
C GLU A 560 32.69 -2.31 18.53
N ILE A 561 32.52 -0.98 18.40
CA ILE A 561 31.49 -0.22 19.13
C ILE A 561 30.10 -0.56 18.58
N ALA A 562 29.95 -0.69 17.26
CA ALA A 562 28.69 -1.06 16.60
C ALA A 562 28.24 -2.49 16.92
N GLU A 563 29.19 -3.44 17.09
CA GLU A 563 28.88 -4.79 17.54
C GLU A 563 28.26 -4.79 18.95
N LYS A 564 28.84 -4.00 19.87
CA LYS A 564 28.45 -3.94 21.28
C LYS A 564 27.24 -3.05 21.57
N SER A 565 26.94 -2.09 20.70
CA SER A 565 25.80 -1.18 20.86
C SER A 565 24.58 -1.62 20.05
N ALA A 566 23.39 -1.20 20.49
CA ALA A 566 22.17 -1.35 19.71
C ALA A 566 22.11 -0.31 18.58
N ASN A 567 22.69 0.86 18.81
CA ASN A 567 22.82 1.95 17.86
C ASN A 567 24.09 2.75 18.19
N TRP A 568 25.12 2.61 17.36
CA TRP A 568 26.38 3.31 17.55
C TRP A 568 26.28 4.81 17.27
N ILE A 569 25.40 5.21 16.35
CA ILE A 569 25.23 6.62 15.92
C ILE A 569 24.78 7.48 17.09
N ASN A 570 23.77 7.02 17.85
CA ASN A 570 23.17 7.81 18.93
C ASN A 570 24.20 8.22 20.01
N GLN A 571 25.21 7.37 20.26
CA GLN A 571 26.28 7.66 21.23
C GLN A 571 27.11 8.90 20.84
N PHE A 572 27.36 9.10 19.55
CA PHE A 572 28.16 10.22 19.07
C PHE A 572 27.29 11.42 18.70
N TRP A 573 26.19 11.18 17.99
CA TRP A 573 25.36 12.23 17.41
C TRP A 573 24.58 13.02 18.48
N LEU A 574 23.95 12.37 19.46
CA LEU A 574 23.17 13.06 20.50
C LEU A 574 24.05 14.00 21.32
N LYS A 575 25.25 13.50 21.66
CA LYS A 575 26.26 14.25 22.39
C LYS A 575 26.72 15.46 21.58
N ALA A 576 27.13 15.25 20.34
CA ALA A 576 27.70 16.29 19.48
C ALA A 576 26.68 17.37 19.08
N MET A 577 25.47 16.98 18.70
CA MET A 577 24.48 17.92 18.14
C MET A 577 23.74 18.70 19.22
N TYR A 578 23.48 18.08 20.37
CA TYR A 578 22.68 18.70 21.43
C TYR A 578 23.48 18.94 22.70
N LEU A 579 24.02 17.90 23.33
CA LEU A 579 24.47 17.97 24.73
C LEU A 579 25.78 18.75 24.92
N GLU A 580 26.69 18.69 23.94
CA GLU A 580 27.93 19.48 23.91
C GLU A 580 27.71 20.92 23.44
N ASN A 581 26.60 21.19 22.76
CA ASN A 581 26.31 22.54 22.29
C ASN A 581 25.98 23.45 23.49
N ARG A 582 26.80 24.50 23.67
CA ARG A 582 26.68 25.43 24.81
C ARG A 582 25.79 26.63 24.50
N ALA A 583 25.28 26.75 23.28
CA ALA A 583 24.32 27.79 22.92
C ALA A 583 23.06 27.71 23.81
N PRO A 584 22.37 28.84 24.05
CA PRO A 584 21.07 28.83 24.70
C PRO A 584 20.08 27.87 24.02
N LEU A 585 19.25 27.18 24.79
CA LEU A 585 18.21 26.30 24.22
C LEU A 585 17.16 27.01 23.37
N PRO A 586 16.55 28.13 23.81
CA PRO A 586 15.60 28.84 22.95
C PRO A 586 16.29 29.29 21.67
N LEU A 587 15.56 29.21 20.55
CA LEU A 587 16.02 29.53 19.20
C LEU A 587 17.04 28.55 18.60
N TYR A 588 18.12 28.22 19.30
CA TYR A 588 19.22 27.42 18.75
C TYR A 588 19.00 25.91 18.82
N SER A 589 18.18 25.44 19.78
CA SER A 589 17.90 24.01 19.95
C SER A 589 16.42 23.69 19.99
N ASN A 590 15.61 24.47 20.70
CA ASN A 590 14.19 24.17 20.91
C ASN A 590 13.34 24.74 19.77
N PRO A 591 12.73 23.90 18.90
CA PRO A 591 11.75 24.38 17.93
C PRO A 591 10.45 24.79 18.62
N GLY A 592 9.78 25.77 18.01
CA GLY A 592 8.44 26.20 18.39
C GLY A 592 7.40 25.70 17.40
N TYR A 593 6.20 25.43 17.92
CA TYR A 593 5.00 25.12 17.15
C TYR A 593 3.90 26.08 17.56
N ALA A 594 3.17 26.63 16.61
CA ALA A 594 2.02 27.50 16.85
C ALA A 594 0.80 26.94 16.12
N PHE A 595 -0.35 27.00 16.79
CA PHE A 595 -1.62 26.50 16.28
C PHE A 595 -2.64 27.64 16.26
N GLU A 596 -3.50 27.67 15.25
CA GLU A 596 -4.65 28.57 15.25
C GLU A 596 -5.65 28.15 16.34
N SER A 597 -6.16 29.14 17.08
CA SER A 597 -7.15 28.93 18.13
C SER A 597 -8.42 28.31 17.53
N PRO A 598 -8.88 27.13 18.01
CA PRO A 598 -10.22 26.68 17.65
C PRO A 598 -11.21 27.71 18.21
N ASN A 599 -12.00 28.34 17.35
CA ASN A 599 -13.06 29.25 17.77
C ASN A 599 -14.04 28.51 18.70
N PHE A 600 -13.81 28.56 20.02
CA PHE A 600 -14.69 27.97 21.04
C PHE A 600 -16.11 28.58 21.07
N HIS A 601 -16.37 29.60 20.25
CA HIS A 601 -17.67 30.29 20.14
C HIS A 601 -18.57 29.86 18.98
N ASN A 602 -18.12 29.02 18.04
CA ASN A 602 -18.93 28.68 16.87
C ASN A 602 -19.47 27.24 16.92
N ASN A 603 -20.78 27.09 17.15
CA ASN A 603 -21.53 25.83 17.22
C ASN A 603 -21.61 25.03 15.90
N ASN A 604 -20.81 25.36 14.88
CA ASN A 604 -20.79 24.63 13.62
C ASN A 604 -19.86 23.40 13.73
N LYS A 605 -20.40 22.32 14.31
CA LYS A 605 -19.75 21.00 14.38
C LYS A 605 -19.57 20.32 13.02
N ASP A 606 -20.10 20.88 11.92
CA ASP A 606 -20.19 20.19 10.64
C ASP A 606 -19.01 20.42 9.67
N ALA A 607 -18.09 21.34 9.97
CA ALA A 607 -17.04 21.73 9.01
C ALA A 607 -15.63 21.16 9.26
N LEU A 608 -15.39 20.44 10.36
CA LEU A 608 -14.05 19.90 10.71
C LEU A 608 -13.94 18.37 10.71
N PHE A 609 -15.00 17.66 10.32
CA PHE A 609 -15.07 16.21 10.42
C PHE A 609 -15.04 15.56 9.04
N LYS A 610 -13.88 15.01 8.64
CA LYS A 610 -13.74 13.81 7.77
C LYS A 610 -12.28 13.61 7.36
N ARG A 611 -11.55 12.82 8.15
CA ARG A 611 -10.47 11.98 7.64
C ARG A 611 -10.26 10.81 8.59
N GLU A 612 -10.94 9.70 8.31
CA GLU A 612 -10.56 8.41 8.89
C GLU A 612 -9.23 8.00 8.25
N LEU A 613 -8.35 7.46 9.08
CA LEU A 613 -6.96 7.18 8.72
C LEU A 613 -6.65 5.71 9.03
N PRO A 614 -5.63 5.12 8.38
CA PRO A 614 -5.39 3.68 8.42
C PRO A 614 -4.80 3.18 9.74
N SER A 615 -5.10 1.91 10.09
CA SER A 615 -4.68 1.19 11.31
C SER A 615 -3.16 0.93 11.41
N ASP A 616 -2.44 0.96 10.29
CA ASP A 616 -1.05 0.47 10.16
C ASP A 616 0.00 1.31 10.92
N TYR A 617 -0.33 2.54 11.33
CA TYR A 617 0.64 3.47 11.91
C TYR A 617 0.59 3.55 13.44
N SER A 618 -0.48 3.03 14.06
CA SER A 618 -0.56 2.79 15.51
C SER A 618 0.35 1.63 15.96
N THR A 619 0.74 0.76 15.03
CA THR A 619 1.57 -0.43 15.26
C THR A 619 3.06 -0.21 14.95
N GLY A 620 3.45 1.01 14.51
CA GLY A 620 4.84 1.35 14.22
C GLY A 620 5.33 0.89 12.84
N LEU A 621 4.47 0.67 11.85
CA LEU A 621 4.86 0.27 10.49
C LEU A 621 4.89 1.50 9.55
N PHE A 622 5.87 1.54 8.63
CA PHE A 622 5.96 2.52 7.53
C PHE A 622 6.25 1.78 6.21
N GLY A 623 5.33 1.86 5.24
CA GLY A 623 5.48 1.16 3.95
C GLY A 623 5.66 -0.36 4.10
N GLY A 624 5.04 -0.97 5.12
CA GLY A 624 5.19 -2.39 5.47
C GLY A 624 6.45 -2.74 6.29
N SER A 625 7.34 -1.78 6.58
CA SER A 625 8.54 -2.00 7.42
C SER A 625 8.36 -1.47 8.86
N PRO A 626 8.79 -2.20 9.89
CA PRO A 626 8.73 -1.73 11.28
C PRO A 626 9.65 -0.52 11.52
N MET A 627 9.19 0.39 12.38
CA MET A 627 9.84 1.62 12.79
C MET A 627 9.99 1.65 14.31
N CYS A 628 11.10 2.21 14.78
CA CYS A 628 11.41 2.45 16.17
C CYS A 628 10.36 3.38 16.80
N MET A 629 9.75 2.93 17.89
CA MET A 629 8.78 3.68 18.67
C MET A 629 9.38 4.30 19.93
N GLU A 630 10.68 4.13 20.16
CA GLU A 630 11.32 4.44 21.45
C GLU A 630 11.23 5.92 21.83
N GLN A 631 11.28 6.81 20.84
CA GLN A 631 11.13 8.25 21.04
C GLN A 631 9.80 8.63 21.68
N PHE A 632 8.70 7.88 21.47
CA PHE A 632 7.40 8.15 22.07
C PHE A 632 7.39 7.91 23.59
N TRP A 633 8.12 6.90 24.06
CA TRP A 633 8.18 6.55 25.48
C TRP A 633 8.92 7.59 26.31
N TYR A 634 9.87 8.28 25.67
CA TYR A 634 10.72 9.27 26.33
C TYR A 634 10.10 10.67 26.36
N LEU A 635 9.02 10.92 25.63
CA LEU A 635 8.43 12.26 25.51
C LEU A 635 8.04 12.89 26.85
N PHE A 636 7.38 12.13 27.73
CA PHE A 636 6.89 12.63 29.03
C PHE A 636 7.82 12.35 30.21
N SER A 637 8.79 11.47 30.02
CA SER A 637 9.71 11.00 31.07
C SER A 637 11.10 11.61 30.98
N SER A 638 11.36 12.49 30.01
CA SER A 638 12.69 13.06 29.81
C SER A 638 12.83 14.48 30.37
N TYR A 639 14.08 14.83 30.68
CA TYR A 639 14.49 16.16 31.10
C TYR A 639 15.96 16.40 30.72
N ARG A 640 16.27 17.57 30.16
CA ARG A 640 17.65 17.94 29.85
C ARG A 640 18.27 18.71 31.00
N HIS A 641 19.22 18.10 31.69
CA HIS A 641 19.89 18.69 32.84
C HIS A 641 21.19 19.41 32.43
N PRO A 642 21.36 20.70 32.79
CA PRO A 642 22.56 21.45 32.45
C PRO A 642 23.76 20.98 33.28
N ARG A 643 24.87 20.69 32.60
CA ARG A 643 26.14 20.28 33.24
C ARG A 643 27.28 21.08 32.65
N LEU A 644 28.41 21.18 33.36
CA LEU A 644 29.56 21.92 32.86
C LEU A 644 30.18 21.16 31.67
N GLY A 645 30.35 21.82 30.53
CA GLY A 645 30.91 21.23 29.31
C GLY A 645 29.92 20.38 28.50
N VAL A 646 29.24 19.40 29.09
CA VAL A 646 28.33 18.48 28.37
C VAL A 646 27.09 18.21 29.21
N ASP A 647 25.91 18.63 28.73
CA ASP A 647 24.61 18.40 29.38
C ASP A 647 24.26 16.90 29.46
N THR A 648 23.32 16.55 30.33
CA THR A 648 22.83 15.16 30.46
C THR A 648 21.34 15.08 30.15
N LEU A 649 20.96 14.14 29.29
CA LEU A 649 19.56 13.78 29.09
C LEU A 649 19.17 12.72 30.13
N GLU A 650 18.29 13.08 31.06
CA GLU A 650 17.83 12.22 32.15
C GLU A 650 16.45 11.66 31.81
N HIS A 651 16.27 10.34 31.97
CA HIS A 651 14.97 9.68 31.95
C HIS A 651 14.51 9.42 33.38
N VAL A 652 13.34 9.94 33.73
CA VAL A 652 12.79 9.94 35.08
C VAL A 652 11.53 9.08 35.08
N ASP A 653 11.49 8.07 35.96
CA ASP A 653 10.30 7.22 36.13
C ASP A 653 9.11 8.08 36.57
N THR A 654 8.10 8.19 35.70
CA THR A 654 6.89 9.00 35.92
C THR A 654 5.84 8.29 36.77
N ASN A 655 6.23 7.34 37.64
CA ASN A 655 5.34 6.65 38.59
C ASN A 655 4.80 7.57 39.72
N THR A 656 4.83 8.89 39.51
CA THR A 656 4.41 9.89 40.50
C THR A 656 3.39 10.84 39.89
N GLU A 657 2.31 11.06 40.64
CA GLU A 657 1.04 11.74 40.34
C GLU A 657 1.14 13.25 40.05
N HIS A 658 2.29 13.75 39.58
CA HIS A 658 2.60 15.18 39.60
C HIS A 658 2.98 15.72 38.23
N ILE A 659 2.24 16.73 37.79
CA ILE A 659 2.63 17.62 36.69
C ILE A 659 2.99 18.96 37.35
N THR A 660 4.11 19.53 36.94
CA THR A 660 4.68 20.73 37.54
C THR A 660 4.62 21.83 36.52
N ILE A 661 3.50 22.54 36.55
CA ILE A 661 3.51 23.99 36.45
C ILE A 661 3.64 24.50 37.89
N TYR A 662 3.67 25.80 38.13
CA TYR A 662 3.05 26.32 39.35
C TYR A 662 1.66 25.65 39.53
N ILE A 663 1.66 24.50 40.21
CA ILE A 663 0.60 23.54 40.57
C ILE A 663 -0.20 22.98 39.37
N MET A 664 -0.14 21.68 39.07
CA MET A 664 -1.36 20.88 38.88
C MET A 664 -1.06 19.38 38.88
N ALA A 665 -1.47 18.66 39.92
CA ALA A 665 -1.58 17.20 39.83
C ALA A 665 -2.80 16.89 38.95
N ILE A 666 -2.61 16.21 37.81
CA ILE A 666 -3.74 15.71 36.96
C ILE A 666 -4.18 14.30 37.40
N MET A 667 -3.56 13.76 38.46
CA MET A 667 -3.92 12.48 39.05
C MET A 667 -4.22 12.71 40.53
N LYS A 668 -5.46 12.40 40.93
CA LYS A 668 -5.81 12.20 42.33
C LYS A 668 -6.29 10.75 42.44
N ASP A 669 -5.60 9.93 43.23
CA ASP A 669 -5.97 8.53 43.45
C ASP A 669 -5.99 7.68 42.16
N GLY A 670 -5.04 7.88 41.24
CA GLY A 670 -4.93 7.07 40.02
C GLY A 670 -5.96 7.38 38.92
N GLN A 671 -6.79 8.43 39.05
CA GLN A 671 -7.77 8.85 38.04
C GLN A 671 -7.42 10.20 37.40
N ILE A 672 -7.61 10.28 36.07
CA ILE A 672 -7.47 11.52 35.30
C ILE A 672 -8.51 12.53 35.78
N ILE A 673 -8.05 13.72 36.16
CA ILE A 673 -8.93 14.81 36.59
C ILE A 673 -9.76 15.33 35.42
N ASP A 674 -11.07 15.42 35.62
CA ASP A 674 -12.05 15.97 34.66
C ASP A 674 -11.75 17.43 34.25
N GLN A 675 -12.16 17.82 33.03
CA GLN A 675 -11.92 19.14 32.44
C GLN A 675 -12.41 20.29 33.33
N ASP A 676 -13.56 20.13 33.99
CA ASP A 676 -14.11 21.16 34.88
C ASP A 676 -13.28 21.35 36.16
N ASN A 677 -12.71 20.25 36.68
CA ASN A 677 -11.80 20.29 37.81
C ASN A 677 -10.45 20.90 37.41
N LEU A 678 -9.95 20.57 36.21
CA LEU A 678 -8.73 21.15 35.63
C LEU A 678 -8.88 22.67 35.46
N ALA A 679 -10.00 23.11 34.86
CA ALA A 679 -10.30 24.53 34.67
C ALA A 679 -10.38 25.28 36.01
N ARG A 680 -11.00 24.69 37.04
CA ARG A 680 -11.05 25.25 38.39
C ARG A 680 -9.66 25.38 39.03
N GLN A 681 -8.80 24.39 38.86
CA GLN A 681 -7.43 24.46 39.35
C GLN A 681 -6.63 25.54 38.61
N LEU A 682 -6.75 25.63 37.27
CA LEU A 682 -6.08 26.67 36.46
C LEU A 682 -6.52 28.07 36.89
N ALA A 683 -7.82 28.25 37.12
CA ALA A 683 -8.38 29.51 37.63
C ALA A 683 -7.86 29.84 39.04
N THR A 684 -7.72 28.84 39.90
CA THR A 684 -7.17 29.02 41.25
C THR A 684 -5.69 29.43 41.21
N ILE A 685 -4.90 28.80 40.34
CA ILE A 685 -3.48 29.12 40.15
C ILE A 685 -3.31 30.52 39.61
N LYS A 686 -4.07 30.88 38.58
CA LYS A 686 -4.06 32.24 38.03
C LYS A 686 -4.40 33.26 39.12
N PHE A 687 -5.45 33.00 39.90
CA PHE A 687 -5.82 33.87 41.02
C PHE A 687 -4.73 33.99 42.10
N MET A 688 -4.04 32.88 42.43
CA MET A 688 -2.91 32.91 43.37
C MET A 688 -1.71 33.66 42.79
N ALA A 689 -1.42 33.46 41.51
CA ALA A 689 -0.36 34.13 40.78
C ALA A 689 -0.60 35.65 40.74
N ASP A 690 -1.79 36.09 40.30
CA ASP A 690 -2.18 37.51 40.22
C ASP A 690 -2.07 38.21 41.58
N LYS A 691 -2.40 37.52 42.68
CA LYS A 691 -2.18 38.04 44.04
C LYS A 691 -0.71 38.11 44.43
N SER A 692 0.11 37.15 43.99
CA SER A 692 1.54 37.08 44.31
C SER A 692 2.41 38.07 43.51
N VAL A 693 1.93 38.55 42.35
CA VAL A 693 2.60 39.58 41.51
C VAL A 693 2.79 40.91 42.24
N THR A 694 2.04 41.17 43.32
CA THR A 694 2.27 42.32 44.20
C THR A 694 3.56 42.24 45.03
N SER A 695 4.24 41.08 45.03
CA SER A 695 5.58 40.87 45.58
C SER A 695 6.60 40.72 44.45
N ASN A 696 7.70 41.47 44.48
CA ASN A 696 8.81 41.39 43.50
C ASN A 696 9.39 39.96 43.39
N GLN A 697 8.79 39.10 42.56
CA GLN A 697 9.31 37.75 42.29
C GLN A 697 10.20 37.77 41.05
N TRP A 698 11.40 37.18 41.19
CA TRP A 698 12.36 37.05 40.10
C TRP A 698 11.96 35.87 39.19
N PRO A 699 12.01 36.01 37.85
CA PRO A 699 11.64 34.94 36.91
C PRO A 699 12.72 33.86 36.85
N VAL A 700 12.72 32.93 37.82
CA VAL A 700 13.75 31.88 37.95
C VAL A 700 13.90 31.05 36.67
N GLY A 701 12.83 30.83 35.91
CA GLY A 701 12.85 30.11 34.63
C GLY A 701 13.83 30.68 33.59
N PHE A 702 14.17 31.96 33.67
CA PHE A 702 15.13 32.63 32.79
C PHE A 702 16.50 31.94 32.76
N ILE A 703 16.90 31.26 33.84
CA ILE A 703 18.17 30.51 33.89
C ILE A 703 18.25 29.39 32.85
N THR A 704 17.12 28.89 32.36
CA THR A 704 17.07 27.83 31.33
C THR A 704 17.28 28.41 29.92
N ALA A 705 17.16 29.74 29.77
CA ALA A 705 17.29 30.48 28.52
C ALA A 705 18.71 31.03 28.27
N VAL A 706 19.66 30.81 29.18
CA VAL A 706 21.04 31.30 29.03
C VAL A 706 21.97 30.21 28.48
N ASN A 707 23.21 30.60 28.18
CA ASN A 707 24.29 29.67 27.86
C ASN A 707 24.36 28.52 28.90
N ARG A 708 24.57 27.29 28.40
CA ARG A 708 24.42 26.08 29.19
C ARG A 708 25.41 25.98 30.37
N ASP A 709 26.61 26.55 30.26
CA ASP A 709 27.57 26.56 31.37
C ASP A 709 27.15 27.54 32.48
N LYS A 710 26.57 28.67 32.09
CA LYS A 710 25.96 29.62 33.03
C LYS A 710 24.74 29.01 33.72
N ALA A 711 23.89 28.30 32.97
CA ALA A 711 22.76 27.56 33.52
C ALA A 711 23.23 26.52 34.55
N SER A 712 24.23 25.70 34.20
CA SER A 712 24.85 24.71 35.12
C SER A 712 25.35 25.35 36.43
N LEU A 713 25.98 26.53 36.35
CA LEU A 713 26.40 27.28 37.54
C LEU A 713 25.21 27.77 38.37
N ALA A 714 24.16 28.28 37.72
CA ALA A 714 22.95 28.75 38.38
C ALA A 714 22.22 27.61 39.11
N TYR A 715 22.09 26.44 38.48
CA TYR A 715 21.51 25.23 39.10
C TYR A 715 22.27 24.85 40.38
N LYS A 716 23.61 24.82 40.33
CA LYS A 716 24.44 24.54 41.51
C LYS A 716 24.24 25.53 42.66
N ILE A 717 23.86 26.78 42.38
CA ILE A 717 23.56 27.79 43.41
C ILE A 717 22.16 27.57 43.96
N LEU A 718 21.16 27.38 43.09
CA LEU A 718 19.76 27.17 43.47
C LEU A 718 19.58 25.90 44.29
N GLU A 719 20.24 24.80 43.90
CA GLU A 719 20.17 23.52 44.59
C GLU A 719 20.74 23.55 46.02
N LYS A 720 21.46 24.61 46.44
CA LYS A 720 21.93 24.76 47.83
C LYS A 720 20.76 24.95 48.79
N ASP A 721 19.71 25.62 48.36
CA ASP A 721 18.50 25.82 49.15
C ASP A 721 17.58 24.58 49.04
N PRO A 722 17.10 24.02 50.15
CA PRO A 722 16.29 22.80 50.15
C PRO A 722 14.91 22.99 49.49
N ILE A 723 14.33 24.20 49.54
CA ILE A 723 13.04 24.51 48.91
C ILE A 723 13.23 24.55 47.40
N ASN A 724 14.24 25.28 46.93
CA ASN A 724 14.56 25.36 45.50
C ASN A 724 14.90 23.98 44.92
N ARG A 725 15.68 23.17 45.65
CA ARG A 725 16.00 21.80 45.22
C ARG A 725 14.75 20.95 45.04
N LYS A 726 13.79 21.06 45.96
CA LYS A 726 12.50 20.36 45.85
C LYS A 726 11.73 20.86 44.63
N SER A 727 11.62 22.18 44.44
CA SER A 727 10.92 22.75 43.28
C SER A 727 11.54 22.34 41.94
N LEU A 728 12.88 22.30 41.85
CA LEU A 728 13.59 21.83 40.66
C LEU A 728 13.32 20.34 40.38
N GLU A 729 13.31 19.51 41.42
CA GLU A 729 12.99 18.09 41.30
C GLU A 729 11.53 17.86 40.88
N ASP A 730 10.60 18.66 41.42
CA ASP A 730 9.19 18.63 41.01
C ASP A 730 9.07 19.02 39.53
N ILE A 731 9.73 20.11 39.07
CA ILE A 731 9.73 20.51 37.65
C ILE A 731 10.29 19.39 36.77
N LYS A 732 11.39 18.76 37.20
CA LYS A 732 12.01 17.66 36.49
C LYS A 732 11.07 16.46 36.32
N ARG A 733 10.39 16.05 37.39
CA ARG A 733 9.48 14.89 37.44
C ARG A 733 8.13 15.08 36.73
N SER A 734 7.76 16.32 36.42
CA SER A 734 6.52 16.62 35.73
C SER A 734 6.38 15.90 34.39
N ALA A 735 5.16 15.59 33.94
CA ALA A 735 4.96 15.09 32.58
C ALA A 735 5.25 16.16 31.51
N PHE A 736 4.80 17.39 31.74
CA PHE A 736 4.99 18.56 30.88
C PHE A 736 4.78 19.85 31.68
N VAL A 737 5.11 20.99 31.08
CA VAL A 737 4.86 22.33 31.61
C VAL A 737 3.76 23.02 30.77
N VAL A 738 2.95 23.85 31.41
CA VAL A 738 1.93 24.72 30.79
C VAL A 738 2.25 26.16 31.19
N CYS A 739 2.41 27.03 30.21
CA CYS A 739 2.70 28.45 30.37
C CYS A 739 1.43 29.23 30.08
N LEU A 740 0.91 29.93 31.08
CA LEU A 740 -0.22 30.84 30.96
C LEU A 740 0.31 32.27 30.89
N ASP A 741 0.22 32.89 29.72
CA ASP A 741 0.82 34.18 29.44
C ASP A 741 -0.23 35.29 29.25
N GLU A 742 0.13 36.50 29.66
CA GLU A 742 -0.68 37.70 29.44
C GLU A 742 -0.65 38.16 27.97
N SER A 743 -1.71 38.86 27.55
CA SER A 743 -1.79 39.43 26.20
C SER A 743 -0.67 40.45 25.98
N LEU A 744 0.02 40.35 24.83
CA LEU A 744 0.95 41.39 24.39
C LEU A 744 0.20 42.69 24.10
N GLN A 745 0.37 43.70 24.95
CA GLN A 745 0.17 45.08 24.52
C GLN A 745 1.42 45.49 23.71
N SER A 746 1.31 45.47 22.38
CA SER A 746 2.27 46.18 21.52
C SER A 746 1.53 47.10 20.57
N ASP A 747 1.64 48.40 20.89
CA ASP A 747 1.35 49.51 20.00
C ASP A 747 2.02 49.33 18.62
N ASN A 748 1.29 49.71 17.57
CA ASN A 748 1.74 49.80 16.17
C ASN A 748 1.98 48.49 15.39
N MET A 749 0.91 47.77 15.02
CA MET A 749 0.73 47.38 13.61
C MET A 749 -0.74 47.00 13.32
N MET A 750 -1.32 47.66 12.32
CA MET A 750 -2.62 47.34 11.74
C MET A 750 -2.58 46.00 10.99
N SER A 751 -2.83 44.88 11.68
CA SER A 751 -3.44 43.68 11.08
C SER A 751 -3.92 42.76 12.20
N LYS A 752 -5.24 42.63 12.37
CA LYS A 752 -5.89 41.61 13.22
C LYS A 752 -5.81 40.21 12.56
N ASP A 753 -4.67 39.86 12.00
CA ASP A 753 -4.44 38.53 11.45
C ASP A 753 -3.72 37.70 12.51
N TYR A 754 -4.49 36.95 13.29
CA TYR A 754 -4.01 35.93 14.23
C TYR A 754 -3.49 34.70 13.48
N SER A 755 -2.58 34.88 12.51
CA SER A 755 -2.01 33.77 11.76
C SER A 755 -1.06 32.96 12.65
N ALA A 756 -1.03 31.63 12.48
CA ALA A 756 -0.08 30.77 13.20
C ALA A 756 1.38 31.23 13.03
N SER A 757 1.72 31.85 11.90
CA SER A 757 3.05 32.41 11.63
C SER A 757 3.44 33.56 12.57
N SER A 758 2.50 34.44 12.94
CA SER A 758 2.75 35.52 13.91
C SER A 758 2.93 34.98 15.33
N SER A 759 2.20 33.93 15.67
CA SER A 759 2.24 33.27 16.97
C SER A 759 3.51 32.44 17.15
N LEU A 760 4.07 31.90 16.07
CA LEU A 760 5.30 31.11 16.10
C LEU A 760 6.49 31.88 16.68
N SER A 761 6.66 33.15 16.30
CA SER A 761 7.74 33.97 16.86
C SER A 761 7.63 34.05 18.39
N TYR A 762 6.41 34.16 18.92
CA TYR A 762 6.15 34.21 20.35
C TYR A 762 6.54 32.90 21.05
N MET A 763 6.15 31.76 20.47
CA MET A 763 6.44 30.42 21.04
C MET A 763 7.93 30.13 21.16
N ILE A 764 8.78 30.80 20.37
CA ILE A 764 10.22 30.60 20.32
C ILE A 764 10.98 31.66 21.13
N SER A 765 10.57 32.94 21.07
CA SER A 765 11.43 34.06 21.54
C SER A 765 11.15 34.53 22.96
N THR A 766 9.96 34.28 23.51
CA THR A 766 9.63 34.77 24.87
C THR A 766 10.26 33.91 25.95
N VAL A 767 10.83 34.54 26.98
CA VAL A 767 11.62 33.84 28.04
C VAL A 767 11.08 34.04 29.46
N ASN A 768 10.08 34.90 29.66
CA ASN A 768 9.67 35.35 31.00
C ASN A 768 8.93 34.26 31.82
N ASN A 769 8.19 33.36 31.17
CA ASN A 769 7.37 32.33 31.82
C ASN A 769 7.62 30.96 31.17
N ARG A 770 8.88 30.52 31.15
CA ARG A 770 9.34 29.31 30.44
C ARG A 770 10.29 28.47 31.28
N TRP A 771 10.41 27.20 30.92
CA TRP A 771 11.38 26.24 31.42
C TRP A 771 11.94 25.38 30.28
N PHE A 772 12.92 25.91 29.54
CA PHE A 772 13.42 25.35 28.28
C PHE A 772 14.09 23.98 28.40
N ASP A 773 14.51 23.59 29.60
CA ASP A 773 15.09 22.28 29.90
C ASP A 773 14.06 21.13 29.89
N LYS A 774 12.75 21.47 29.96
CA LYS A 774 11.69 20.47 29.94
C LYS A 774 11.32 20.11 28.51
N THR A 775 11.09 18.81 28.27
CA THR A 775 10.71 18.27 26.95
C THR A 775 9.51 18.98 26.34
N PHE A 776 8.43 19.17 27.11
CA PHE A 776 7.22 19.84 26.65
C PHE A 776 6.82 21.04 27.47
N GLN A 777 6.53 22.12 26.76
CA GLN A 777 5.93 23.33 27.30
C GLN A 777 4.76 23.73 26.40
N PHE A 778 3.52 23.57 26.86
CA PHE A 778 2.34 24.10 26.19
C PHE A 778 2.17 25.56 26.57
N ILE A 779 2.03 26.45 25.60
CA ILE A 779 1.95 27.88 25.82
C ILE A 779 0.56 28.35 25.41
N PHE A 780 -0.12 29.08 26.29
CA PHE A 780 -1.43 29.68 26.04
C PHE A 780 -1.39 31.15 26.45
N THR A 781 -1.86 32.02 25.57
CA THR A 781 -1.95 33.46 25.83
C THR A 781 -3.41 33.90 26.00
N GLU A 782 -3.65 34.99 26.74
CA GLU A 782 -5.01 35.55 26.90
C GLU A 782 -5.68 35.98 25.59
N ASP A 783 -4.89 36.37 24.58
CA ASP A 783 -5.41 36.73 23.25
C ASP A 783 -5.72 35.51 22.37
N GLY A 784 -5.66 34.30 22.93
CA GLY A 784 -6.13 33.07 22.31
C GLY A 784 -5.07 32.32 21.49
N ARG A 785 -3.80 32.76 21.48
CA ARG A 785 -2.72 32.03 20.82
C ARG A 785 -2.38 30.80 21.65
N CYS A 786 -2.11 29.69 20.97
CA CYS A 786 -1.63 28.48 21.59
C CYS A 786 -0.48 27.86 20.79
N GLY A 787 0.39 27.15 21.49
CA GLY A 787 1.58 26.57 20.88
C GLY A 787 2.34 25.66 21.82
N VAL A 788 3.45 25.13 21.31
CA VAL A 788 4.37 24.25 22.05
C VAL A 788 5.80 24.72 21.85
N ASN A 789 6.58 24.77 22.93
CA ASN A 789 8.03 24.80 22.87
C ASN A 789 8.57 23.42 23.28
N TYR A 790 9.48 22.88 22.46
CA TYR A 790 9.89 21.49 22.53
C TYR A 790 11.42 21.37 22.69
N GLU A 791 11.91 20.60 23.67
CA GLU A 791 13.34 20.32 23.82
C GLU A 791 13.77 19.19 22.87
N HIS A 792 14.63 19.52 21.92
CA HIS A 792 14.85 18.69 20.72
C HIS A 792 15.79 17.49 20.96
N SER A 793 16.54 17.45 22.07
CA SER A 793 17.45 16.34 22.34
C SER A 793 16.73 15.02 22.65
N VAL A 794 15.43 15.05 22.99
CA VAL A 794 14.64 13.86 23.37
C VAL A 794 14.18 13.04 22.16
N ALA A 795 13.59 13.73 21.17
CA ALA A 795 12.90 13.15 20.02
C ALA A 795 12.90 14.11 18.82
N GLU A 796 12.42 13.62 17.69
CA GLU A 796 12.27 14.43 16.48
C GLU A 796 10.90 15.13 16.43
N GLY A 797 10.68 16.03 15.47
CA GLY A 797 9.39 16.74 15.34
C GLY A 797 8.18 15.83 15.09
N MET A 798 8.41 14.60 14.60
CA MET A 798 7.34 13.65 14.24
C MET A 798 6.56 13.08 15.45
N PRO A 799 7.21 12.45 16.45
CA PRO A 799 6.53 12.07 17.68
C PRO A 799 5.74 13.21 18.33
N MET A 800 6.31 14.42 18.26
CA MET A 800 5.71 15.65 18.76
C MET A 800 4.37 15.97 18.09
N PHE A 801 4.35 16.03 16.76
CA PHE A 801 3.14 16.31 16.02
C PHE A 801 2.05 15.27 16.26
N LYS A 802 2.38 13.98 16.22
CA LYS A 802 1.38 12.92 16.44
C LYS A 802 0.67 13.08 17.78
N MET A 803 1.40 13.45 18.83
CA MET A 803 0.82 13.71 20.14
C MET A 803 -0.12 14.93 20.11
N VAL A 804 0.29 16.03 19.48
CA VAL A 804 -0.53 17.25 19.42
C VAL A 804 -1.75 17.10 18.53
N ASP A 805 -1.61 16.47 17.35
CA ASP A 805 -2.71 16.12 16.45
C ASP A 805 -3.74 15.23 17.16
N HIS A 806 -3.27 14.23 17.92
CA HIS A 806 -4.14 13.36 18.70
C HIS A 806 -4.88 14.12 19.80
N ALA A 807 -4.21 15.03 20.50
CA ALA A 807 -4.83 15.87 21.53
C ALA A 807 -5.87 16.84 20.94
N LEU A 808 -5.58 17.45 19.78
CA LEU A 808 -6.47 18.35 19.06
C LEU A 808 -7.69 17.60 18.48
N ASN A 809 -7.48 16.43 17.88
CA ASN A 809 -8.56 15.59 17.38
C ASN A 809 -9.45 15.07 18.51
N TYR A 810 -8.88 14.67 19.65
CA TYR A 810 -9.67 14.26 20.82
C TYR A 810 -10.54 15.40 21.37
N THR A 811 -10.00 16.61 21.48
CA THR A 811 -10.74 17.79 21.96
C THR A 811 -11.81 18.24 20.97
N CYS A 812 -11.60 18.11 19.66
CA CYS A 812 -12.58 18.48 18.63
C CYS A 812 -13.65 17.40 18.37
N HIS A 813 -13.31 16.11 18.51
CA HIS A 813 -14.14 14.99 18.05
C HIS A 813 -14.61 14.05 19.16
N GLY A 814 -14.10 14.19 20.40
CA GLY A 814 -14.43 13.33 21.54
C GLY A 814 -14.02 11.86 21.36
N LYS A 815 -13.25 11.55 20.31
CA LYS A 815 -12.77 10.22 19.94
C LYS A 815 -11.40 10.32 19.29
N LEU A 816 -10.58 9.31 19.52
CA LEU A 816 -9.25 9.18 18.92
C LEU A 816 -9.37 8.69 17.48
N THR A 817 -8.66 9.33 16.55
CA THR A 817 -8.61 8.95 15.14
C THR A 817 -7.16 8.60 14.75
N SER A 818 -6.97 7.58 13.92
CA SER A 818 -5.64 7.15 13.41
C SER A 818 -4.98 8.26 12.57
N THR A 819 -3.67 8.21 12.25
CA THR A 819 -2.99 9.22 11.37
C THR A 819 -1.76 8.67 10.60
N TYR A 820 -1.48 9.21 9.40
CA TYR A 820 -0.54 8.74 8.35
C TYR A 820 0.78 9.57 8.20
N GLU A 821 1.84 8.92 7.66
CA GLU A 821 3.00 9.42 6.84
C GLU A 821 4.43 9.80 7.37
N THR A 822 5.42 9.54 6.47
CA THR A 822 6.91 9.58 6.18
C THR A 822 7.85 10.68 6.79
N ALA A 823 9.20 10.61 6.94
CA ALA A 823 10.32 9.61 6.91
C ALA A 823 11.38 10.03 7.97
N SER A 824 12.09 9.07 8.56
CA SER A 824 13.07 9.24 9.65
C SER A 824 14.00 8.00 9.71
N LEU A 825 15.20 8.09 10.30
CA LEU A 825 16.07 6.91 10.55
C LEU A 825 15.42 5.87 11.48
N ARG A 826 14.20 6.11 11.97
CA ARG A 826 13.41 5.19 12.77
C ARG A 826 13.26 3.78 12.18
N ARG A 827 13.63 3.50 10.92
CA ARG A 827 13.75 2.11 10.44
C ARG A 827 14.80 1.28 11.21
N PHE A 828 15.74 1.93 11.89
CA PHE A 828 16.74 1.29 12.76
C PHE A 828 16.36 1.45 14.25
N LYS A 829 16.77 0.50 15.10
CA LYS A 829 16.60 0.59 16.56
C LYS A 829 17.28 1.87 17.08
N GLN A 830 16.60 2.67 17.89
CA GLN A 830 17.06 4.01 18.35
C GLN A 830 17.35 5.02 17.22
N GLY A 831 16.86 4.79 16.00
CA GLY A 831 17.06 5.69 14.88
C GLY A 831 16.42 7.06 15.11
N ARG A 832 17.21 8.13 14.91
CA ARG A 832 16.81 9.54 15.02
C ARG A 832 16.67 10.16 13.62
N VAL A 833 17.72 10.83 13.16
CA VAL A 833 17.82 11.47 11.83
C VAL A 833 19.20 11.26 11.26
N GLU A 834 19.30 11.30 9.92
CA GLU A 834 20.55 11.42 9.18
C GLU A 834 20.58 12.79 8.51
N ASN A 835 21.76 13.37 8.35
CA ASN A 835 21.91 14.65 7.67
C ASN A 835 21.84 14.45 6.15
N LEU A 836 20.83 15.05 5.51
CA LEU A 836 20.75 15.12 4.05
C LEU A 836 21.49 16.38 3.58
N ARG A 837 22.57 16.20 2.81
CA ARG A 837 23.30 17.33 2.23
C ARG A 837 22.64 17.77 0.92
N SER A 838 22.00 18.94 0.94
CA SER A 838 21.33 19.50 -0.24
C SER A 838 22.32 20.03 -1.29
N ALA A 839 23.52 20.43 -0.88
CA ALA A 839 24.59 20.89 -1.77
C ALA A 839 25.52 19.72 -2.16
N THR A 840 25.22 19.03 -3.26
CA THR A 840 26.06 17.95 -3.80
C THR A 840 26.61 18.32 -5.19
N PRO A 841 27.67 17.64 -5.69
CA PRO A 841 28.11 17.83 -7.07
C PRO A 841 26.98 17.55 -8.05
N GLU A 842 26.13 16.56 -7.76
CA GLU A 842 24.92 16.27 -8.50
C GLU A 842 23.95 17.43 -8.40
N THR A 843 23.63 18.03 -7.24
CA THR A 843 22.77 19.23 -7.16
C THR A 843 23.33 20.40 -8.00
N LEU A 844 24.64 20.63 -7.97
CA LEU A 844 25.32 21.65 -8.78
C LEU A 844 25.27 21.32 -10.29
N ASN A 845 25.39 20.04 -10.65
CA ASN A 845 25.23 19.55 -12.02
C ASN A 845 23.75 19.37 -12.42
N TRP A 846 22.81 19.30 -11.48
CA TRP A 846 21.36 19.07 -11.59
C TRP A 846 20.63 20.39 -11.81
N VAL A 847 21.13 21.48 -11.22
CA VAL A 847 20.94 22.86 -11.72
C VAL A 847 21.37 23.00 -13.19
N LYS A 848 22.14 22.03 -13.71
CA LYS A 848 22.46 21.93 -15.14
C LYS A 848 21.71 20.78 -15.87
N GLN A 849 21.47 19.59 -15.31
CA GLN A 849 20.84 18.37 -15.92
C GLN A 849 20.45 17.32 -14.83
N MET A 850 19.18 16.92 -14.65
CA MET A 850 18.63 16.32 -13.41
C MET A 850 18.46 14.76 -13.29
N GLU A 851 18.91 14.11 -12.20
CA GLU A 851 18.22 13.12 -11.28
C GLU A 851 19.12 12.75 -10.04
N ASN A 852 18.59 12.34 -8.86
CA ASN A 852 19.29 12.34 -7.53
C ASN A 852 19.24 11.01 -6.71
N GLU A 853 20.38 10.31 -6.55
CA GLU A 853 20.55 9.01 -5.84
C GLU A 853 20.84 9.12 -4.32
N ASN A 854 21.13 10.32 -3.80
CA ASN A 854 21.75 10.49 -2.47
C ASN A 854 20.77 10.41 -1.27
N ALA A 855 19.49 10.76 -1.45
CA ALA A 855 18.48 10.71 -0.39
C ALA A 855 18.24 9.28 0.11
N THR A 856 18.26 8.31 -0.80
CA THR A 856 18.08 6.88 -0.50
C THR A 856 19.20 6.37 0.40
N MET A 857 20.46 6.74 0.12
CA MET A 857 21.61 6.30 0.91
C MET A 857 21.55 6.78 2.37
N ALA A 858 21.19 8.06 2.59
CA ALA A 858 21.08 8.63 3.93
C ALA A 858 20.01 7.92 4.78
N VAL A 859 18.81 7.69 4.20
CA VAL A 859 17.72 6.98 4.91
C VAL A 859 18.07 5.52 5.22
N THR A 860 18.94 4.90 4.42
CA THR A 860 19.45 3.55 4.65
C THR A 860 20.66 3.47 5.59
N GLY A 861 21.10 4.59 6.19
CA GLY A 861 22.21 4.62 7.14
C GLY A 861 23.61 4.64 6.50
N TYR A 862 23.71 4.89 5.20
CA TYR A 862 24.97 5.01 4.44
C TYR A 862 25.38 6.47 4.19
N GLY A 863 24.91 7.39 5.05
CA GLY A 863 25.37 8.78 5.11
C GLY A 863 26.81 8.88 5.62
N ILE A 864 27.49 9.99 5.33
CA ILE A 864 28.92 10.14 5.69
C ILE A 864 29.14 10.91 6.99
N ASP A 865 28.20 11.77 7.39
CA ASP A 865 28.38 12.75 8.46
C ASP A 865 28.59 12.08 9.83
N ASN A 866 27.64 11.21 10.20
CA ASN A 866 27.72 10.44 11.44
C ASN A 866 28.96 9.55 11.48
N HIS A 867 29.35 8.99 10.33
CA HIS A 867 30.53 8.16 10.21
C HIS A 867 31.83 8.96 10.44
N LEU A 868 32.03 10.05 9.70
CA LEU A 868 33.20 10.91 9.85
C LEU A 868 33.30 11.54 11.24
N TRP A 869 32.16 11.90 11.84
CA TRP A 869 32.14 12.46 13.19
C TRP A 869 32.50 11.42 14.25
N ALA A 870 32.01 10.20 14.13
CA ALA A 870 32.40 9.10 15.01
C ALA A 870 33.90 8.79 14.90
N LEU A 871 34.45 8.76 13.67
CA LEU A 871 35.90 8.58 13.47
C LEU A 871 36.72 9.72 14.10
N LYS A 872 36.25 10.96 14.00
CA LYS A 872 36.86 12.12 14.66
C LYS A 872 36.84 11.97 16.18
N ASP A 873 35.69 11.63 16.77
CA ASP A 873 35.55 11.46 18.22
C ASP A 873 36.42 10.30 18.76
N ILE A 874 36.47 9.18 18.04
CA ILE A 874 37.35 8.06 18.38
C ILE A 874 38.83 8.48 18.28
N SER A 875 39.19 9.29 17.28
CA SER A 875 40.57 9.77 17.13
C SER A 875 41.03 10.63 18.30
N LEU A 876 40.14 11.39 18.93
CA LEU A 876 40.44 12.17 20.14
C LEU A 876 40.84 11.28 21.33
N GLN A 877 40.40 10.02 21.33
CA GLN A 877 40.67 9.07 22.41
C GLN A 877 41.88 8.18 22.12
N MET A 878 42.13 7.89 20.83
CA MET A 878 43.12 6.89 20.41
C MET A 878 44.41 7.49 19.81
N CYS A 879 44.36 8.74 19.34
CA CYS A 879 45.50 9.36 18.66
C CYS A 879 46.07 10.49 19.53
N ASP A 880 47.40 10.52 19.67
CA ASP A 880 48.10 11.63 20.34
C ASP A 880 47.97 12.95 19.56
N ILE A 881 47.87 12.85 18.23
CA ILE A 881 47.75 13.98 17.30
C ILE A 881 46.50 13.77 16.45
N MET A 882 45.63 14.77 16.40
CA MET A 882 44.42 14.77 15.56
C MET A 882 44.77 14.53 14.09
N PRO A 883 44.14 13.54 13.41
CA PRO A 883 44.31 13.34 11.98
C PRO A 883 44.05 14.62 11.17
N LYS A 884 44.93 14.91 10.21
CA LYS A 884 44.91 16.18 9.46
C LYS A 884 43.60 16.42 8.69
N ILE A 885 42.91 15.35 8.29
CA ILE A 885 41.59 15.43 7.66
C ILE A 885 40.57 16.19 8.52
N PHE A 886 40.59 16.01 9.84
CA PHE A 886 39.62 16.65 10.76
C PHE A 886 40.03 18.07 11.18
N SER A 887 41.29 18.43 10.97
CA SER A 887 41.83 19.78 11.19
C SER A 887 41.82 20.62 9.90
N ASP A 888 41.35 20.05 8.78
CA ASP A 888 41.30 20.71 7.49
C ASP A 888 40.23 21.81 7.46
N GLU A 889 40.51 22.91 6.76
CA GLU A 889 39.59 24.03 6.65
C GLU A 889 38.30 23.63 5.93
N ILE A 890 38.42 22.79 4.90
CA ILE A 890 37.27 22.27 4.15
C ILE A 890 36.42 21.35 5.01
N PHE A 891 37.02 20.56 5.92
CA PHE A 891 36.25 19.77 6.89
C PHE A 891 35.42 20.69 7.80
N ARG A 892 36.03 21.75 8.33
CA ARG A 892 35.31 22.73 9.17
C ARG A 892 34.16 23.39 8.41
N GLU A 893 34.41 23.83 7.19
CA GLU A 893 33.40 24.48 6.34
C GLU A 893 32.25 23.52 6.00
N LEU A 894 32.54 22.25 5.66
CA LEU A 894 31.54 21.22 5.38
C LEU A 894 30.62 20.91 6.57
N PHE A 895 31.11 21.07 7.80
CA PHE A 895 30.33 20.87 9.03
C PHE A 895 29.76 22.20 9.60
N THR A 896 29.88 23.30 8.85
CA THR A 896 29.29 24.61 9.18
C THR A 896 28.04 24.83 8.34
N PHE A 897 26.89 24.36 8.84
CA PHE A 897 25.63 24.38 8.10
C PHE A 897 24.98 25.78 8.07
N ARG A 898 25.36 26.63 7.10
CA ARG A 898 24.73 27.97 6.92
C ARG A 898 23.29 27.93 6.45
N LEU A 899 22.81 26.80 5.94
CA LEU A 899 21.40 26.59 5.63
C LEU A 899 20.94 25.30 6.32
N SER A 900 20.14 25.45 7.38
CA SER A 900 19.53 24.34 8.12
C SER A 900 18.07 24.17 7.69
N THR A 901 17.77 23.10 6.96
CA THR A 901 16.44 22.86 6.38
C THR A 901 15.79 21.59 6.88
N SER A 902 14.47 21.60 7.04
CA SER A 902 13.69 20.41 7.35
C SER A 902 12.34 20.44 6.62
N GLN A 903 11.96 19.30 6.05
CA GLN A 903 10.62 19.11 5.52
C GLN A 903 9.71 18.65 6.65
N ILE A 904 8.53 19.25 6.73
CA ILE A 904 7.54 18.99 7.77
C ILE A 904 6.20 18.66 7.10
N PRO A 905 6.11 17.49 6.43
CA PRO A 905 4.95 17.12 5.61
C PRO A 905 3.66 16.99 6.44
N TRP A 906 3.79 16.71 7.73
CA TRP A 906 2.67 16.47 8.65
C TRP A 906 2.02 17.74 9.20
N LEU A 907 2.63 18.92 9.01
CA LEU A 907 2.12 20.15 9.63
C LEU A 907 0.73 20.52 9.08
N PRO A 908 -0.30 20.74 9.91
CA PRO A 908 -1.60 21.21 9.46
C PRO A 908 -1.49 22.55 8.73
N ASP A 909 -2.43 22.84 7.83
CA ASP A 909 -2.37 24.09 7.06
C ASP A 909 -2.53 25.35 7.92
N ASN A 910 -3.19 25.22 9.05
CA ASN A 910 -3.42 26.25 10.06
C ASN A 910 -2.39 26.21 11.21
N ALA A 911 -1.24 25.57 11.00
CA ALA A 911 -0.15 25.50 11.97
C ALA A 911 1.15 26.05 11.39
N ALA A 912 2.02 26.51 12.29
CA ALA A 912 3.34 27.03 11.95
C ALA A 912 4.40 26.40 12.84
N VAL A 913 5.59 26.21 12.30
CA VAL A 913 6.73 25.60 12.99
C VAL A 913 8.01 26.30 12.59
N GLY A 914 8.95 26.43 13.51
CA GLY A 914 10.21 27.08 13.21
C GLY A 914 11.27 26.86 14.28
N TYR A 915 12.50 27.11 13.87
CA TYR A 915 13.71 27.07 14.68
C TYR A 915 14.68 28.12 14.14
N GLY A 916 15.64 28.54 14.95
CA GLY A 916 16.69 29.48 14.55
C GLY A 916 17.74 28.85 13.64
N PRO A 917 18.62 29.67 13.04
CA PRO A 917 19.80 29.16 12.33
C PRO A 917 20.75 28.47 13.32
N VAL A 918 21.49 27.47 12.84
CA VAL A 918 22.46 26.71 13.65
C VAL A 918 23.82 27.39 13.75
N VAL A 919 24.04 28.46 12.98
CA VAL A 919 25.23 29.33 12.99
C VAL A 919 24.80 30.79 12.85
N ASP A 920 25.61 31.71 13.37
CA ASP A 920 25.26 33.15 13.42
C ASP A 920 25.07 33.78 12.03
N ASP A 921 25.82 33.32 11.03
CA ASP A 921 25.75 33.79 9.64
C ASP A 921 24.93 32.86 8.73
N GLY A 922 23.89 32.21 9.28
CA GLY A 922 23.06 31.24 8.57
C GLY A 922 21.55 31.51 8.57
N TYR A 923 20.82 30.56 7.98
CA TYR A 923 19.36 30.50 7.90
C TYR A 923 18.83 29.20 8.50
N GLY A 924 17.73 29.29 9.25
CA GLY A 924 16.83 28.17 9.50
C GLY A 924 15.68 28.22 8.49
N CYS A 925 15.36 27.11 7.83
CA CYS A 925 14.32 27.07 6.80
C CYS A 925 13.52 25.77 6.87
N ALA A 926 12.42 25.78 7.61
CA ALA A 926 11.48 24.67 7.62
C ALA A 926 10.46 24.83 6.48
N TYR A 927 9.99 23.74 5.88
CA TYR A 927 9.00 23.83 4.81
C TYR A 927 7.99 22.70 4.78
N LYS A 928 6.78 23.03 4.32
CA LYS A 928 5.68 22.09 4.06
C LYS A 928 5.32 22.13 2.59
N LEU A 929 5.23 20.96 1.97
CA LEU A 929 4.63 20.77 0.65
C LEU A 929 3.14 20.43 0.82
N SER A 930 2.28 21.14 0.11
CA SER A 930 0.84 20.87 0.03
C SER A 930 0.42 20.77 -1.44
N ASP A 931 -0.73 20.17 -1.74
CA ASP A 931 -1.19 19.91 -3.11
C ASP A 931 -1.20 21.17 -4.02
N SER A 932 -1.40 22.35 -3.43
CA SER A 932 -1.53 23.63 -4.15
C SER A 932 -0.57 24.72 -3.69
N SER A 933 0.26 24.49 -2.67
CA SER A 933 1.16 25.51 -2.13
C SER A 933 2.35 24.93 -1.39
N ILE A 934 3.44 25.69 -1.34
CA ILE A 934 4.59 25.40 -0.49
C ILE A 934 4.68 26.49 0.58
N LYS A 935 4.74 26.09 1.85
CA LYS A 935 4.89 27.01 2.98
C LYS A 935 6.33 26.93 3.48
N PHE A 936 7.02 28.06 3.52
CA PHE A 936 8.36 28.18 4.07
C PHE A 936 8.33 28.99 5.38
N PHE A 937 9.05 28.52 6.39
CA PHE A 937 9.28 29.19 7.66
C PHE A 937 10.77 29.49 7.76
N ILE A 938 11.14 30.74 7.48
CA ILE A 938 12.54 31.17 7.37
C ILE A 938 12.92 31.98 8.62
N SER A 939 14.11 31.74 9.15
CA SER A 939 14.68 32.46 10.29
C SER A 939 16.14 32.82 10.01
N THR A 940 16.59 33.94 10.57
CA THR A 940 18.00 34.36 10.60
C THR A 940 18.23 35.28 11.80
N LEU A 941 19.49 35.54 12.13
CA LEU A 941 19.88 36.43 13.21
C LEU A 941 20.24 37.81 12.66
N ASN A 942 19.62 38.86 13.20
CA ASN A 942 19.88 40.26 12.80
C ASN A 942 21.30 40.75 13.11
N ILE A 943 22.13 39.92 13.75
CA ILE A 943 23.51 40.22 14.13
C ILE A 943 24.46 40.05 12.93
N SER A 944 24.07 39.27 11.91
CA SER A 944 24.90 38.97 10.75
C SER A 944 24.58 39.90 9.59
N ASP A 945 25.59 40.62 9.09
CA ASP A 945 25.48 41.44 7.87
C ASP A 945 25.42 40.59 6.58
N LYS A 946 25.66 39.27 6.68
CA LYS A 946 25.69 38.35 5.54
C LYS A 946 24.33 37.74 5.22
N THR A 947 23.35 37.86 6.12
CA THR A 947 22.06 37.19 5.98
C THR A 947 20.91 38.19 5.97
N ASN A 948 19.97 38.02 5.05
CA ASN A 948 18.81 38.88 4.89
C ASN A 948 17.58 38.04 4.55
N ILE A 949 16.60 38.02 5.45
CA ILE A 949 15.38 37.22 5.30
C ILE A 949 14.54 37.64 4.09
N THR A 950 14.49 38.93 3.77
CA THR A 950 13.69 39.47 2.67
C THR A 950 14.29 39.08 1.33
N GLU A 951 15.62 39.20 1.22
CA GLU A 951 16.37 38.81 0.03
C GLU A 951 16.29 37.30 -0.20
N PHE A 952 16.47 36.49 0.85
CA PHE A 952 16.36 35.04 0.76
C PHE A 952 14.96 34.61 0.31
N HIS A 953 13.90 35.17 0.92
CA HIS A 953 12.52 34.91 0.52
C HIS A 953 12.23 35.31 -0.93
N HIS A 954 12.67 36.50 -1.36
CA HIS A 954 12.49 36.96 -2.74
C HIS A 954 13.20 36.06 -3.75
N THR A 955 14.45 35.67 -3.45
CA THR A 955 15.27 34.79 -4.29
C THR A 955 14.65 33.40 -4.40
N LEU A 956 14.23 32.82 -3.27
CA LEU A 956 13.59 31.51 -3.24
C LEU A 956 12.31 31.49 -4.07
N LYS A 957 11.43 32.48 -3.87
CA LYS A 957 10.18 32.59 -4.62
C LYS A 957 10.44 32.74 -6.12
N THR A 958 11.31 33.68 -6.50
CA THR A 958 11.63 33.93 -7.91
C THR A 958 12.23 32.69 -8.58
N THR A 959 13.07 31.94 -7.87
CA THR A 959 13.67 30.70 -8.38
C THR A 959 12.63 29.61 -8.62
N LEU A 960 11.68 29.44 -7.68
CA LEU A 960 10.58 28.48 -7.83
C LEU A 960 9.66 28.86 -8.99
N ASP A 961 9.33 30.15 -9.14
CA ASP A 961 8.52 30.66 -10.26
C ASP A 961 9.24 30.41 -11.60
N GLN A 962 10.56 30.63 -11.66
CA GLN A 962 11.37 30.34 -12.86
C GLN A 962 11.39 28.84 -13.19
N PHE A 963 11.51 27.96 -12.19
CA PHE A 963 11.43 26.51 -12.42
C PHE A 963 10.05 26.09 -12.94
N GLN A 964 8.97 26.66 -12.41
CA GLN A 964 7.63 26.39 -12.91
C GLN A 964 7.48 26.81 -14.38
N ILE A 965 7.97 27.99 -14.74
CA ILE A 965 7.97 28.48 -16.13
C ILE A 965 8.79 27.55 -17.02
N PHE A 966 10.02 27.21 -16.60
CA PHE A 966 10.91 26.33 -17.36
C PHE A 966 10.25 24.96 -17.60
N LEU A 967 9.73 24.29 -16.58
CA LEU A 967 9.07 22.99 -16.72
C LEU A 967 7.82 23.06 -17.60
N SER A 968 7.02 24.12 -17.48
CA SER A 968 5.84 24.31 -18.34
C SER A 968 6.19 24.47 -19.82
N SER A 969 7.42 24.91 -20.15
CA SER A 969 7.89 25.05 -21.53
C SER A 969 8.27 23.72 -22.20
N PHE A 970 8.38 22.62 -21.44
CA PHE A 970 8.68 21.26 -21.96
C PHE A 970 7.45 20.34 -22.02
N GLN A 971 6.28 20.76 -21.55
CA GLN A 971 5.02 20.05 -21.79
C GLN A 971 4.51 20.34 -23.22
N ILE A 972 5.10 19.65 -24.22
CA ILE A 972 4.55 19.50 -25.59
C ILE A 972 3.89 18.12 -25.72
#